data_AF-A0A1H3YL23-F1
#
_entry.id   AF-A0A1H3YL23-F1
#
_cell.length_a   1.000
_cell.length_b   1.000
_cell.length_c   1.000
_cell.angle_alpha   90.00
_cell.angle_beta   90.00
_cell.angle_gamma   90.00
#
_symmetry.space_group_name_H-M   'P 1'
#
loop_
_entity.id
_entity.type
_entity.pdbx_description
1 polymer ?
#
loop_
_entity_poly.entity_id
_entity_poly.type
_entity_poly.pdbx_seq_one_letter_code
_entity_poly.pdbx_strand_id
1 'polypeptide(L)'
;MTSQFSPKVSEVLAFSRDEASRLASSSVGPEHLLLGLMRVKDGPVTELLQRLNINIQSVKTELEMRVKEDEIGMPIHTRDLVLNEKASNILKLAVLEARLQRTTRVEEQHLLLAILHDQVDNGAKHVLEMNNVNYEDALTLFSVKNGIGLPDEDYEEEEQTGNAASGSHQSGTTQTTTQQKTKSKTPVLDNFGTDLTRQAAEGKLDPCVGREREIQRVIEILGRRKKNNPILIGEPGVGKSAIVEGLAQMISHRHCSPTLFNKRLVTLDMTGVVAGTKYRGQFEERMKMLVKELEQNPDIIVFVDEIHTLIGAGSTPGSMDAANILKPALARGTIQCIGATTLDEYRNSIEKDGALERRFQKVVVEPTSNEETLEILHNLRDRYEYHHHVNYTDEALEACVKLTARYVTDRFMPDKAIDALDEVGSRVHLKNANIPPEITEKEQEIKHVTEKKQQAVSNQNFELAASYRDRQTVLEKELQEMNRKWLEGETDVRQTVTAEEVADVVSMMTGVPVQRMAQEEGIRLRGMAQELKSQVIAQDKAIDKMVKAIQRNRVGLKDPNHPIGAFMFLGPTGVGKTYLAKKLAEFMFGSADALIRVDMSEYTESFNVSRLIGAPPGYVGYEEGGQLTERVRRRPYSIVLLDEIEKAHGNVFNLLLQVLDEGRLTDGNGRFVDFRNTVIIMTSNAGTRQLKDFGRGVGFNTSSSALMLNEQDKEHARQIVQKALSKQFSPEFLNRLDEIITFDQLDLAAIKQIIDVELKGLYKRIGELGFQIELSDEAKAFVAEKGYDVQFGARPLKRAIQSYIEDGISELIVNGDLPAGATIYINKVDGKDELSFDAKSN
;
A
#
# COMPACT_ATOMS: atom_id res chain seq x y z
N MET A 1 26.84 -16.19 -19.18
CA MET A 1 26.40 -15.39 -20.36
C MET A 1 25.90 -16.25 -21.53
N THR A 2 26.36 -17.49 -21.72
CA THR A 2 26.00 -18.33 -22.89
C THR A 2 24.55 -18.83 -22.96
N SER A 3 23.76 -18.83 -21.87
CA SER A 3 22.37 -19.33 -21.93
C SER A 3 21.35 -18.35 -22.54
N GLN A 4 21.75 -17.09 -22.78
CA GLN A 4 20.86 -16.04 -23.30
C GLN A 4 20.96 -15.84 -24.82
N PHE A 5 21.91 -16.48 -25.50
CA PHE A 5 22.12 -16.33 -26.95
C PHE A 5 21.44 -17.44 -27.75
N SER A 6 20.94 -17.12 -28.94
CA SER A 6 20.41 -18.12 -29.86
C SER A 6 21.53 -19.04 -30.39
N PRO A 7 21.21 -20.26 -30.88
CA PRO A 7 22.18 -21.13 -31.54
C PRO A 7 22.89 -20.44 -32.70
N LYS A 8 22.17 -19.59 -33.44
CA LYS A 8 22.72 -18.82 -34.56
C LYS A 8 23.68 -17.73 -34.11
N VAL A 9 23.41 -17.03 -33.00
CA VAL A 9 24.37 -16.07 -32.43
C VAL A 9 25.61 -16.78 -31.88
N SER A 10 25.46 -18.00 -31.36
CA SER A 10 26.61 -18.82 -30.96
C SER A 10 27.48 -19.21 -32.17
N GLU A 11 26.86 -19.47 -33.32
CA GLU A 11 27.54 -19.70 -34.59
C GLU A 11 28.26 -18.44 -35.11
N VAL A 12 27.61 -17.27 -35.02
CA VAL A 12 28.23 -15.97 -35.33
C VAL A 12 29.50 -15.76 -34.51
N LEU A 13 29.46 -16.01 -33.20
CA LEU A 13 30.63 -15.88 -32.31
C LEU A 13 31.77 -16.84 -32.71
N ALA A 14 31.43 -18.05 -33.16
CA ALA A 14 32.42 -18.99 -33.68
C ALA A 14 33.04 -18.47 -34.98
N PHE A 15 32.25 -17.91 -35.89
CA PHE A 15 32.77 -17.30 -37.12
C PHE A 15 33.62 -16.07 -36.85
N SER A 16 33.23 -15.21 -35.91
CA SER A 16 34.03 -14.03 -35.52
C SER A 16 35.40 -14.42 -34.98
N ARG A 17 35.50 -15.56 -34.30
CA ARG A 17 36.79 -16.13 -33.87
C ARG A 17 37.64 -16.58 -35.06
N ASP A 18 37.03 -17.28 -36.01
CA ASP A 18 37.72 -17.74 -37.22
C ASP A 18 38.20 -16.54 -38.05
N GLU A 19 37.43 -15.46 -38.13
CA GLU A 19 37.80 -14.22 -38.82
C GLU A 19 38.95 -13.48 -38.09
N ALA A 20 38.91 -13.41 -36.75
CA ALA A 20 40.03 -12.85 -35.98
C ALA A 20 41.32 -13.65 -36.19
N SER A 21 41.23 -14.99 -36.18
CA SER A 21 42.40 -15.83 -36.47
C SER A 21 42.88 -15.69 -37.92
N ARG A 22 41.97 -15.48 -38.89
CA ARG A 22 42.32 -15.28 -40.31
C ARG A 22 43.01 -13.94 -40.53
N LEU A 23 42.58 -12.90 -39.84
CA LEU A 23 43.12 -11.54 -39.94
C LEU A 23 44.33 -11.30 -39.02
N ALA A 24 44.81 -12.35 -38.33
CA ALA A 24 45.93 -12.33 -37.40
C ALA A 24 45.71 -11.47 -36.14
N SER A 25 44.46 -11.29 -35.74
CA SER A 25 44.10 -10.44 -34.61
C SER A 25 44.23 -11.10 -33.26
N SER A 26 44.75 -10.33 -32.30
CA SER A 26 45.01 -10.77 -30.92
C SER A 26 43.73 -10.99 -30.10
N SER A 27 42.64 -10.32 -30.50
CA SER A 27 41.34 -10.40 -29.85
C SER A 27 40.20 -10.18 -30.86
N VAL A 28 39.01 -10.67 -30.54
CA VAL A 28 37.80 -10.47 -31.35
C VAL A 28 37.24 -9.08 -31.04
N GLY A 29 37.23 -8.24 -32.08
CA GLY A 29 36.68 -6.88 -32.07
C GLY A 29 35.30 -6.74 -32.74
N PRO A 30 34.69 -5.55 -32.70
CA PRO A 30 33.42 -5.24 -33.37
C PRO A 30 33.41 -5.60 -34.87
N GLU A 31 34.53 -5.39 -35.55
CA GLU A 31 34.72 -5.66 -36.98
C GLU A 31 34.61 -7.17 -37.27
N HIS A 32 35.20 -7.98 -36.38
CA HIS A 32 35.12 -9.44 -36.43
C HIS A 32 33.71 -9.96 -36.12
N LEU A 33 32.97 -9.29 -35.22
CA LEU A 33 31.56 -9.58 -34.95
C LEU A 33 30.70 -9.35 -36.21
N LEU A 34 30.91 -8.24 -36.90
CA LEU A 34 30.20 -7.93 -38.14
C LEU A 34 30.59 -8.87 -39.28
N LEU A 35 31.88 -9.20 -39.45
CA LEU A 35 32.33 -10.20 -40.43
C LEU A 35 31.72 -11.59 -40.16
N GLY A 36 31.60 -11.98 -38.88
CA GLY A 36 30.93 -13.21 -38.47
C GLY A 36 29.43 -13.20 -38.83
N LEU A 37 28.73 -12.08 -38.59
CA LEU A 37 27.33 -11.90 -38.98
C LEU A 37 27.14 -12.04 -40.50
N MET A 38 28.08 -11.52 -41.30
CA MET A 38 28.05 -11.61 -42.77
C MET A 38 28.46 -12.97 -43.34
N ARG A 39 28.89 -13.91 -42.49
CA ARG A 39 29.28 -15.27 -42.88
C ARG A 39 28.14 -16.27 -42.71
N VAL A 40 27.18 -15.99 -41.82
CA VAL A 40 25.94 -16.76 -41.68
C VAL A 40 25.13 -16.62 -42.97
N LYS A 41 24.89 -17.74 -43.65
CA LYS A 41 24.01 -17.81 -44.83
C LYS A 41 22.55 -17.81 -44.37
N ASP A 42 21.69 -17.10 -45.09
CA ASP A 42 20.24 -17.04 -44.82
C ASP A 42 19.87 -16.49 -43.42
N GLY A 43 20.38 -15.29 -43.12
CA GLY A 43 20.09 -14.54 -41.89
C GLY A 43 19.30 -13.24 -42.13
N PRO A 44 18.63 -12.70 -41.09
CA PRO A 44 17.90 -11.43 -41.19
C PRO A 44 18.82 -10.26 -41.55
N VAL A 45 20.08 -10.29 -41.08
CA VAL A 45 21.10 -9.27 -41.37
C VAL A 45 21.53 -9.27 -42.84
N THR A 46 21.73 -10.45 -43.43
CA THR A 46 22.09 -10.56 -44.87
C THR A 46 20.95 -10.11 -45.78
N GLU A 47 19.70 -10.37 -45.40
CA GLU A 47 18.54 -9.90 -46.15
C GLU A 47 18.37 -8.38 -46.03
N LEU A 48 18.64 -7.79 -44.86
CA LEU A 48 18.63 -6.35 -44.68
C LEU A 48 19.64 -5.66 -45.60
N LEU A 49 20.88 -6.16 -45.64
CA LEU A 49 21.92 -5.60 -46.51
C LEU A 49 21.58 -5.75 -48.00
N GLN A 50 20.91 -6.84 -48.39
CA GLN A 50 20.40 -7.01 -49.75
C GLN A 50 19.27 -6.04 -50.09
N ARG A 51 18.34 -5.80 -49.16
CA ARG A 51 17.24 -4.82 -49.34
C ARG A 51 17.75 -3.39 -49.48
N LEU A 52 18.79 -3.04 -48.74
CA LEU A 52 19.47 -1.74 -48.85
C LEU A 52 20.39 -1.64 -50.08
N ASN A 53 20.45 -2.68 -50.92
CA ASN A 53 21.29 -2.77 -52.12
C ASN A 53 22.79 -2.55 -51.85
N ILE A 54 23.25 -2.99 -50.67
CA ILE A 54 24.64 -2.82 -50.22
C ILE A 54 25.49 -3.97 -50.74
N ASN A 55 26.64 -3.62 -51.32
CA ASN A 55 27.60 -4.63 -51.77
C ASN A 55 28.35 -5.23 -50.58
N ILE A 56 27.94 -6.44 -50.17
CA ILE A 56 28.55 -7.21 -49.09
C ILE A 56 30.07 -7.38 -49.26
N GLN A 57 30.58 -7.49 -50.49
CA GLN A 57 32.03 -7.62 -50.74
C GLN A 57 32.79 -6.33 -50.47
N SER A 58 32.18 -5.17 -50.74
CA SER A 58 32.77 -3.86 -50.45
C SER A 58 32.92 -3.66 -48.95
N VAL A 59 31.85 -3.89 -48.19
CA VAL A 59 31.84 -3.80 -46.72
C VAL A 59 32.85 -4.76 -46.10
N LYS A 60 32.96 -6.00 -46.60
CA LYS A 60 33.98 -6.95 -46.13
C LYS A 60 35.40 -6.44 -46.36
N THR A 61 35.67 -5.90 -47.54
CA THR A 61 37.00 -5.36 -47.88
C THR A 61 37.36 -4.18 -46.98
N GLU A 62 36.40 -3.31 -46.69
CA GLU A 62 36.58 -2.14 -45.84
C GLU A 62 36.84 -2.53 -44.36
N LEU A 63 36.08 -3.49 -43.83
CA LEU A 63 36.33 -4.05 -42.50
C LEU A 63 37.71 -4.72 -42.40
N GLU A 64 38.12 -5.48 -43.41
CA GLU A 64 39.44 -6.12 -43.45
C GLU A 64 40.59 -5.10 -43.53
N MET A 65 40.43 -4.00 -44.26
CA MET A 65 41.43 -2.93 -44.31
C MET A 65 41.59 -2.27 -42.95
N ARG A 66 40.48 -1.96 -42.27
CA ARG A 66 40.49 -1.30 -40.96
C ARG A 66 41.14 -2.17 -39.88
N VAL A 67 40.85 -3.47 -39.86
CA VAL A 67 41.50 -4.42 -38.94
C VAL A 67 43.02 -4.49 -39.17
N LYS A 68 43.47 -4.41 -40.44
CA LYS A 68 44.90 -4.40 -40.78
C LYS A 68 45.62 -3.09 -40.43
N GLU A 69 44.90 -1.96 -40.40
CA GLU A 69 45.45 -0.67 -39.97
C GLU A 69 45.68 -0.62 -38.45
N ASP A 70 44.80 -1.27 -37.67
CA ASP A 70 44.84 -1.26 -36.21
C ASP A 70 45.87 -2.23 -35.60
N GLU A 71 46.42 -3.18 -36.36
CA GLU A 71 47.34 -4.21 -35.83
C GLU A 71 48.72 -4.25 -36.51
N ILE A 72 49.74 -3.80 -35.76
CA ILE A 72 51.17 -4.05 -36.05
C ILE A 72 51.62 -5.19 -35.13
N GLY A 73 51.42 -6.47 -35.51
CA GLY A 73 51.82 -7.58 -34.64
C GLY A 73 51.69 -8.99 -35.24
N MET A 74 52.50 -9.93 -34.74
CA MET A 74 52.51 -11.34 -35.16
C MET A 74 51.25 -12.10 -34.74
N PRO A 75 50.77 -13.08 -35.55
CA PRO A 75 49.59 -13.88 -35.24
C PRO A 75 49.80 -14.73 -33.97
N ILE A 76 48.86 -14.62 -33.03
CA ILE A 76 48.78 -15.47 -31.83
C ILE A 76 47.68 -16.52 -32.07
N HIS A 77 48.04 -17.81 -32.06
CA HIS A 77 47.06 -18.89 -32.03
C HIS A 77 46.62 -19.20 -30.59
N THR A 78 45.58 -18.51 -30.11
CA THR A 78 44.89 -18.87 -28.85
C THR A 78 43.62 -19.67 -29.13
N ARG A 79 43.43 -20.77 -28.38
CA ARG A 79 42.20 -21.60 -28.45
C ARG A 79 40.99 -20.94 -27.76
N ASP A 80 41.24 -19.96 -26.90
CA ASP A 80 40.21 -19.28 -26.11
C ASP A 80 39.72 -17.99 -26.79
N LEU A 81 38.42 -17.75 -26.73
CA LEU A 81 37.77 -16.55 -27.27
C LEU A 81 38.11 -15.34 -26.39
N VAL A 82 39.15 -14.59 -26.74
CA VAL A 82 39.47 -13.32 -26.09
C VAL A 82 38.73 -12.20 -26.82
N LEU A 83 37.67 -11.68 -26.21
CA LEU A 83 36.93 -10.49 -26.70
C LEU A 83 37.63 -9.22 -26.21
N ASN A 84 37.74 -8.20 -27.07
CA ASN A 84 38.15 -6.88 -26.60
C ASN A 84 37.02 -6.16 -25.85
N GLU A 85 37.33 -5.07 -25.13
CA GLU A 85 36.34 -4.35 -24.31
C GLU A 85 35.14 -3.84 -25.13
N LYS A 86 35.39 -3.36 -26.36
CA LYS A 86 34.34 -2.90 -27.29
C LYS A 86 33.39 -4.02 -27.68
N ALA A 87 33.91 -5.18 -28.08
CA ALA A 87 33.11 -6.36 -28.41
C ALA A 87 32.33 -6.89 -27.19
N SER A 88 32.93 -6.87 -26.00
CA SER A 88 32.21 -7.25 -24.78
C SER A 88 31.05 -6.29 -24.46
N ASN A 89 31.21 -4.99 -24.75
CA ASN A 89 30.14 -4.01 -24.54
C ASN A 89 29.00 -4.19 -25.55
N ILE A 90 29.31 -4.45 -26.82
CA ILE A 90 28.31 -4.75 -27.86
C ILE A 90 27.47 -5.97 -27.49
N LEU A 91 28.09 -7.04 -26.94
CA LEU A 91 27.32 -8.22 -26.50
C LEU A 91 26.40 -7.92 -25.31
N LYS A 92 26.80 -7.04 -24.39
CA LYS A 92 25.92 -6.59 -23.30
C LYS A 92 24.77 -5.73 -23.84
N LEU A 93 25.06 -4.85 -24.79
CA LEU A 93 24.05 -4.03 -25.48
C LEU A 93 23.07 -4.91 -26.27
N ALA A 94 23.52 -5.99 -26.90
CA ALA A 94 22.65 -6.92 -27.62
C ALA A 94 21.63 -7.62 -26.69
N VAL A 95 21.99 -7.87 -25.43
CA VAL A 95 21.05 -8.36 -24.41
C VAL A 95 20.01 -7.29 -24.05
N LEU A 96 20.40 -6.02 -24.00
CA LEU A 96 19.47 -4.91 -23.77
C LEU A 96 18.53 -4.71 -24.97
N GLU A 97 19.04 -4.80 -26.20
CA GLU A 97 18.22 -4.74 -27.42
C GLU A 97 17.19 -5.87 -27.50
N ALA A 98 17.59 -7.10 -27.14
CA ALA A 98 16.64 -8.22 -27.04
C ALA A 98 15.54 -7.93 -26.01
N ARG A 99 15.89 -7.35 -24.85
CA ARG A 99 14.89 -6.96 -23.85
C ARG A 99 13.97 -5.83 -24.33
N LEU A 100 14.50 -4.83 -25.04
CA LEU A 100 13.70 -3.75 -25.63
C LEU A 100 12.68 -4.29 -26.65
N GLN A 101 13.09 -5.29 -27.44
CA GLN A 101 12.21 -6.01 -28.37
C GLN A 101 11.37 -7.11 -27.71
N ARG A 102 11.41 -7.23 -26.37
CA ARG A 102 10.70 -8.23 -25.56
C ARG A 102 11.02 -9.69 -25.94
N THR A 103 12.20 -9.95 -26.49
CA THR A 103 12.68 -11.30 -26.80
C THR A 103 13.51 -11.84 -25.62
N THR A 104 13.29 -13.11 -25.26
CA THR A 104 13.99 -13.77 -24.13
C THR A 104 15.38 -14.27 -24.51
N ARG A 105 15.70 -14.31 -25.82
CA ARG A 105 16.98 -14.74 -26.36
C ARG A 105 17.51 -13.71 -27.36
N VAL A 106 18.83 -13.52 -27.34
CA VAL A 106 19.53 -12.65 -28.29
C VAL A 106 19.68 -13.38 -29.63
N GLU A 107 19.02 -12.85 -30.65
CA GLU A 107 19.15 -13.23 -32.07
C GLU A 107 20.05 -12.27 -32.87
N GLU A 108 20.39 -12.62 -34.11
CA GLU A 108 21.36 -11.91 -34.97
C GLU A 108 21.00 -10.44 -35.21
N GLN A 109 19.71 -10.11 -35.31
CA GLN A 109 19.23 -8.74 -35.51
C GLN A 109 19.60 -7.82 -34.33
N HIS A 110 19.51 -8.32 -33.10
CA HIS A 110 19.84 -7.56 -31.91
C HIS A 110 21.35 -7.31 -31.81
N LEU A 111 22.17 -8.21 -32.37
CA LEU A 111 23.62 -8.01 -32.44
C LEU A 111 23.98 -6.90 -33.45
N LEU A 112 23.32 -6.85 -34.61
CA LEU A 112 23.51 -5.77 -35.57
C LEU A 112 23.05 -4.41 -35.00
N LEU A 113 21.88 -4.39 -34.36
CA LEU A 113 21.36 -3.19 -33.71
C LEU A 113 22.28 -2.71 -32.59
N ALA A 114 22.85 -3.62 -31.80
CA ALA A 114 23.81 -3.27 -30.76
C ALA A 114 25.11 -2.66 -31.31
N ILE A 115 25.59 -3.11 -32.49
CA ILE A 115 26.76 -2.51 -33.15
C ILE A 115 26.44 -1.05 -33.55
N LEU A 116 25.25 -0.80 -34.10
CA LEU A 116 24.82 0.53 -34.54
C LEU A 116 24.47 1.47 -33.37
N HIS A 117 23.90 0.92 -32.28
CA HIS A 117 23.46 1.67 -31.10
C HIS A 117 24.60 1.97 -30.12
N ASP A 118 25.75 1.32 -30.25
CA ASP A 118 26.90 1.59 -29.39
C ASP A 118 27.30 3.08 -29.46
N GLN A 119 27.40 3.70 -28.29
CA GLN A 119 27.78 5.11 -28.14
C GLN A 119 29.29 5.29 -28.20
N VAL A 120 30.05 4.21 -27.98
CA VAL A 120 31.49 4.21 -28.15
C VAL A 120 31.82 4.06 -29.63
N ASP A 121 32.78 4.86 -30.08
CA ASP A 121 33.29 4.81 -31.44
C ASP A 121 33.78 3.40 -31.79
N ASN A 122 33.08 2.72 -32.70
CA ASN A 122 33.41 1.37 -33.11
C ASN A 122 33.56 1.29 -34.63
N GLY A 123 34.57 0.55 -35.12
CA GLY A 123 34.92 0.53 -36.53
C GLY A 123 33.86 -0.13 -37.39
N ALA A 124 33.12 -1.11 -36.84
CA ALA A 124 32.01 -1.76 -37.53
C ALA A 124 30.84 -0.80 -37.83
N LYS A 125 30.52 0.10 -36.90
CA LYS A 125 29.49 1.13 -37.03
C LYS A 125 29.87 2.15 -38.10
N HIS A 126 31.11 2.63 -38.10
CA HIS A 126 31.58 3.54 -39.16
C HIS A 126 31.43 2.95 -40.55
N VAL A 127 31.82 1.69 -40.73
CA VAL A 127 31.69 1.03 -42.04
C VAL A 127 30.21 0.89 -42.42
N LEU A 128 29.33 0.57 -41.47
CA LEU A 128 27.89 0.50 -41.72
C LEU A 128 27.30 1.88 -42.09
N GLU A 129 27.64 2.94 -41.35
CA GLU A 129 27.18 4.31 -41.61
C GLU A 129 27.71 4.85 -42.95
N MET A 130 28.96 4.58 -43.32
CA MET A 130 29.53 4.94 -44.63
C MET A 130 28.81 4.24 -45.80
N ASN A 131 28.22 3.07 -45.53
CA ASN A 131 27.38 2.34 -46.49
C ASN A 131 25.87 2.66 -46.33
N ASN A 132 25.53 3.79 -45.70
CA ASN A 132 24.16 4.27 -45.46
C ASN A 132 23.27 3.32 -44.63
N VAL A 133 23.85 2.58 -43.69
CA VAL A 133 23.10 1.78 -42.71
C VAL A 133 23.04 2.51 -41.39
N ASN A 134 21.89 3.13 -41.11
CA ASN A 134 21.65 3.78 -39.83
C ASN A 134 20.87 2.87 -38.88
N TYR A 135 20.94 3.19 -37.59
CA TYR A 135 20.20 2.46 -36.55
C TYR A 135 18.67 2.49 -36.77
N GLU A 136 18.11 3.66 -37.08
CA GLU A 136 16.66 3.85 -37.28
C GLU A 136 16.15 3.07 -38.50
N ASP A 137 16.89 3.11 -39.61
CA ASP A 137 16.58 2.34 -40.83
C ASP A 137 16.65 0.84 -40.58
N ALA A 138 17.65 0.38 -39.82
CA ALA A 138 17.76 -1.02 -39.45
C ALA A 138 16.62 -1.48 -38.55
N LEU A 139 16.24 -0.65 -37.58
CA LEU A 139 15.17 -0.94 -36.62
C LEU A 139 13.80 -1.02 -37.29
N THR A 140 13.49 -0.08 -38.19
CA THR A 140 12.22 -0.08 -38.95
C THR A 140 12.11 -1.33 -39.83
N LEU A 141 13.17 -1.68 -40.55
CA LEU A 141 13.20 -2.84 -41.43
C LEU A 141 13.06 -4.18 -40.69
N PHE A 142 13.67 -4.32 -39.50
CA PHE A 142 13.47 -5.51 -38.66
C PHE A 142 12.08 -5.54 -38.02
N SER A 143 11.51 -4.38 -37.69
CA SER A 143 10.16 -4.28 -37.12
C SER A 143 9.07 -4.71 -38.12
N VAL A 144 9.21 -4.33 -39.40
CA VAL A 144 8.28 -4.70 -40.48
C VAL A 144 8.20 -6.23 -40.68
N LYS A 145 9.29 -6.96 -40.43
CA LYS A 145 9.33 -8.42 -40.63
C LYS A 145 8.75 -9.23 -39.48
N ASN A 146 8.74 -8.66 -38.26
CA ASN A 146 8.21 -9.31 -37.06
C ASN A 146 6.70 -9.10 -36.87
N GLY A 147 5.95 -8.71 -37.91
CA GLY A 147 4.49 -8.64 -37.86
C GLY A 147 3.97 -7.68 -36.80
N ILE A 148 4.75 -6.66 -36.46
CA ILE A 148 4.32 -5.53 -35.64
C ILE A 148 4.14 -4.36 -36.61
N GLY A 149 2.96 -4.30 -37.22
CA GLY A 149 2.55 -3.16 -38.01
C GLY A 149 2.35 -1.96 -37.10
N LEU A 150 3.28 -1.02 -37.16
CA LEU A 150 2.96 0.39 -37.00
C LEU A 150 2.52 0.89 -38.37
N PRO A 151 1.29 1.42 -38.54
CA PRO A 151 1.00 2.27 -39.67
C PRO A 151 1.39 3.69 -39.28
N ASP A 152 2.54 4.15 -39.77
CA ASP A 152 2.78 5.60 -39.89
C ASP A 152 2.39 6.02 -41.30
N GLU A 153 1.29 6.77 -41.33
CA GLU A 153 1.03 7.98 -42.11
C GLU A 153 1.59 8.05 -43.56
N ASP A 154 0.65 7.87 -44.49
CA ASP A 154 0.42 8.61 -45.73
C ASP A 154 1.60 8.92 -46.67
N TYR A 155 1.63 8.16 -47.78
CA TYR A 155 1.72 8.78 -49.10
C TYR A 155 0.60 8.23 -49.98
N GLU A 156 -0.31 9.13 -50.37
CA GLU A 156 -1.27 8.93 -51.44
C GLU A 156 -0.53 8.65 -52.76
N GLU A 157 -1.00 7.68 -53.54
CA GLU A 157 -1.16 7.86 -54.98
C GLU A 157 -2.11 6.82 -55.58
N GLU A 158 -2.73 7.24 -56.68
CA GLU A 158 -4.03 6.85 -57.18
C GLU A 158 -4.05 5.59 -58.07
N GLU A 159 -5.25 5.01 -58.13
CA GLU A 159 -5.91 4.49 -59.33
C GLU A 159 -5.44 3.24 -60.12
N GLN A 160 -6.50 2.50 -60.49
CA GLN A 160 -6.72 1.73 -61.73
C GLN A 160 -6.33 0.24 -61.85
N THR A 161 -7.42 -0.55 -61.83
CA THR A 161 -7.80 -1.58 -62.83
C THR A 161 -7.09 -2.93 -62.87
N GLY A 162 -7.91 -3.99 -63.03
CA GLY A 162 -7.58 -5.11 -63.91
C GLY A 162 -7.67 -6.52 -63.32
N ASN A 163 -8.80 -7.18 -63.61
CA ASN A 163 -8.98 -8.62 -63.79
C ASN A 163 -7.72 -9.50 -63.91
N ALA A 164 -7.69 -10.66 -63.25
CA ALA A 164 -8.03 -11.95 -63.88
C ALA A 164 -7.38 -13.17 -63.18
N ALA A 165 -8.18 -14.26 -63.17
CA ALA A 165 -7.79 -15.64 -63.41
C ALA A 165 -7.02 -16.45 -62.34
N SER A 166 -7.81 -17.29 -61.67
CA SER A 166 -7.68 -18.75 -61.65
C SER A 166 -6.39 -19.37 -62.21
N GLY A 167 -5.68 -20.11 -61.37
CA GLY A 167 -4.61 -21.03 -61.75
C GLY A 167 -4.42 -22.10 -60.69
N SER A 168 -5.31 -23.09 -60.66
CA SER A 168 -5.12 -24.35 -59.96
C SER A 168 -3.95 -25.11 -60.57
N HIS A 169 -2.94 -25.50 -59.80
CA HIS A 169 -2.13 -26.68 -60.09
C HIS A 169 -1.72 -27.40 -58.81
N GLN A 170 -1.99 -28.70 -58.84
CA GLN A 170 -1.87 -29.70 -57.79
C GLN A 170 -0.61 -30.50 -58.10
N SER A 171 0.28 -30.68 -57.13
CA SER A 171 1.19 -31.84 -57.10
C SER A 171 1.56 -32.13 -55.66
N GLY A 172 1.40 -33.40 -55.26
CA GLY A 172 1.40 -33.85 -53.87
C GLY A 172 2.70 -34.51 -53.41
N THR A 173 2.62 -34.99 -52.17
CA THR A 173 3.57 -35.79 -51.36
C THR A 173 4.74 -34.97 -50.80
N THR A 174 4.96 -34.87 -49.47
CA THR A 174 5.08 -35.97 -48.50
C THR A 174 4.82 -35.45 -47.07
N GLN A 175 4.13 -36.26 -46.25
CA GLN A 175 3.77 -35.94 -44.86
C GLN A 175 4.99 -36.01 -43.93
N THR A 176 5.25 -34.91 -43.23
CA THR A 176 5.90 -34.89 -41.91
C THR A 176 5.01 -34.07 -41.00
N THR A 177 4.51 -34.70 -39.94
CA THR A 177 3.62 -34.12 -38.92
C THR A 177 4.35 -33.06 -38.09
N THR A 178 4.38 -31.84 -38.60
CA THR A 178 4.54 -30.63 -37.79
C THR A 178 3.13 -30.14 -37.41
N GLN A 179 2.84 -30.05 -36.12
CA GLN A 179 1.64 -29.38 -35.62
C GLN A 179 1.66 -27.93 -36.12
N GLN A 180 0.91 -27.66 -37.18
CA GLN A 180 0.59 -26.30 -37.60
C GLN A 180 -0.19 -25.64 -36.48
N LYS A 181 0.37 -24.59 -35.86
CA LYS A 181 -0.39 -23.63 -35.06
C LYS A 181 -1.52 -23.10 -35.95
N THR A 182 -2.74 -23.57 -35.72
CA THR A 182 -3.95 -23.05 -36.35
C THR A 182 -4.04 -21.55 -36.07
N LYS A 183 -4.18 -20.73 -37.13
CA LYS A 183 -4.50 -19.29 -36.98
C LYS A 183 -5.73 -19.17 -36.08
N SER A 184 -5.61 -18.40 -34.99
CA SER A 184 -6.72 -18.18 -34.07
C SER A 184 -7.89 -17.51 -34.81
N LYS A 185 -9.12 -17.94 -34.51
CA LYS A 185 -10.35 -17.30 -35.01
C LYS A 185 -10.58 -15.92 -34.38
N THR A 186 -9.85 -15.61 -33.32
CA THR A 186 -10.04 -14.41 -32.48
C THR A 186 -8.70 -13.72 -32.16
N PRO A 187 -7.99 -13.19 -33.17
CA PRO A 187 -6.66 -12.63 -32.98
C PRO A 187 -6.64 -11.38 -32.11
N VAL A 188 -7.70 -10.57 -32.09
CA VAL A 188 -7.73 -9.34 -31.29
C VAL A 188 -8.08 -9.67 -29.84
N LEU A 189 -9.06 -10.53 -29.58
CA LEU A 189 -9.42 -10.95 -28.22
C LEU A 189 -8.29 -11.72 -27.53
N ASP A 190 -7.51 -12.52 -28.25
CA ASP A 190 -6.40 -13.28 -27.65
C ASP A 190 -5.24 -12.37 -27.21
N ASN A 191 -5.11 -11.17 -27.79
CA ASN A 191 -4.09 -10.20 -27.41
C ASN A 191 -4.51 -9.32 -26.23
N PHE A 192 -5.80 -8.97 -26.15
CA PHE A 192 -6.34 -8.03 -25.15
C PHE A 192 -7.22 -8.70 -24.10
N GLY A 193 -7.33 -10.02 -24.12
CA GLY A 193 -8.21 -10.76 -23.24
C GLY A 193 -7.60 -12.04 -22.68
N THR A 194 -8.13 -12.46 -21.54
CA THR A 194 -7.73 -13.69 -20.84
C THR A 194 -8.87 -14.70 -20.88
N ASP A 195 -8.57 -15.92 -21.34
CA ASP A 195 -9.57 -16.98 -21.46
C ASP A 195 -9.76 -17.72 -20.12
N LEU A 196 -10.83 -17.37 -19.42
CA LEU A 196 -11.19 -18.00 -18.14
C LEU A 196 -11.63 -19.45 -18.32
N THR A 197 -12.25 -19.80 -19.45
CA THR A 197 -12.71 -21.19 -19.69
C THR A 197 -11.53 -22.13 -19.86
N ARG A 198 -10.48 -21.66 -20.54
CA ARG A 198 -9.21 -22.37 -20.65
C ARG A 198 -8.49 -22.49 -19.30
N GLN A 199 -8.42 -21.41 -18.52
CA GLN A 199 -7.82 -21.46 -17.19
C GLN A 199 -8.57 -22.42 -16.25
N ALA A 200 -9.91 -22.49 -16.37
CA ALA A 200 -10.72 -23.44 -15.64
C ALA A 200 -10.40 -24.89 -16.04
N ALA A 201 -10.25 -25.17 -17.34
CA ALA A 201 -9.87 -26.49 -17.85
C ALA A 201 -8.44 -26.90 -17.43
N GLU A 202 -7.54 -25.92 -17.26
CA GLU A 202 -6.18 -26.11 -16.75
C GLU A 202 -6.11 -26.18 -15.20
N GLY A 203 -7.24 -26.01 -14.50
CA GLY A 203 -7.31 -26.09 -13.03
C GLY A 203 -6.70 -24.89 -12.30
N LYS A 204 -6.52 -23.74 -12.97
CA LYS A 204 -5.87 -22.54 -12.41
C LYS A 204 -6.80 -21.66 -11.58
N LEU A 205 -8.10 -21.66 -11.88
CA LEU A 205 -9.09 -20.83 -11.18
C LEU A 205 -9.39 -21.33 -9.78
N ASP A 206 -9.68 -20.43 -8.84
CA ASP A 206 -10.09 -20.77 -7.48
C ASP A 206 -11.53 -21.31 -7.42
N PRO A 207 -11.84 -22.28 -6.55
CA PRO A 207 -13.20 -22.77 -6.42
C PRO A 207 -14.12 -21.66 -5.88
N CYS A 208 -15.27 -21.48 -6.53
CA CYS A 208 -16.27 -20.51 -6.07
C CYS A 208 -17.19 -21.14 -5.01
N VAL A 209 -17.31 -20.51 -3.84
CA VAL A 209 -18.07 -21.01 -2.69
C VAL A 209 -19.18 -20.03 -2.33
N GLY A 210 -20.36 -20.53 -1.95
CA GLY A 210 -21.46 -19.71 -1.43
C GLY A 210 -22.17 -18.78 -2.43
N ARG A 211 -21.81 -18.81 -3.71
CA ARG A 211 -22.35 -17.91 -4.76
C ARG A 211 -23.26 -18.59 -5.79
N GLU A 212 -23.83 -19.75 -5.45
CA GLU A 212 -24.65 -20.54 -6.37
C GLU A 212 -25.87 -19.77 -6.89
N ARG A 213 -26.51 -18.96 -6.03
CA ARG A 213 -27.71 -18.20 -6.39
C ARG A 213 -27.40 -17.13 -7.43
N GLU A 214 -26.31 -16.40 -7.26
CA GLU A 214 -25.85 -15.37 -8.16
C GLU A 214 -25.38 -15.97 -9.50
N ILE A 215 -24.62 -17.08 -9.47
CA ILE A 215 -24.19 -17.78 -10.69
C ILE A 215 -25.40 -18.31 -11.45
N GLN A 216 -26.35 -18.96 -10.77
CA GLN A 216 -27.59 -19.44 -11.39
C GLN A 216 -28.36 -18.28 -12.03
N ARG A 217 -28.43 -17.13 -11.35
CA ARG A 217 -29.07 -15.93 -11.89
C ARG A 217 -28.37 -15.39 -13.14
N VAL A 218 -27.05 -15.41 -13.17
CA VAL A 218 -26.25 -15.04 -14.36
C VAL A 218 -26.53 -15.99 -15.52
N ILE A 219 -26.58 -17.31 -15.27
CA ILE A 219 -26.93 -18.34 -16.27
C ILE A 219 -28.33 -18.10 -16.84
N GLU A 220 -29.32 -17.83 -16.00
CA GLU A 220 -30.69 -17.52 -16.41
C GLU A 220 -30.75 -16.30 -17.34
N ILE A 221 -29.96 -15.26 -17.05
CA ILE A 221 -29.92 -14.03 -17.84
C ILE A 221 -29.25 -14.28 -19.19
N LEU A 222 -28.10 -14.96 -19.20
CA LEU A 222 -27.37 -15.30 -20.43
C LEU A 222 -28.18 -16.20 -21.37
N GLY A 223 -29.08 -17.03 -20.83
CA GLY A 223 -30.00 -17.87 -21.60
C GLY A 223 -31.17 -17.13 -22.26
N ARG A 224 -31.37 -15.82 -21.98
CA ARG A 224 -32.51 -15.07 -22.53
C ARG A 224 -32.29 -14.71 -24.00
N ARG A 225 -33.40 -14.58 -24.75
CA ARG A 225 -33.38 -14.09 -26.14
C ARG A 225 -33.18 -12.57 -26.26
N LYS A 226 -33.60 -11.81 -25.24
CA LYS A 226 -33.47 -10.34 -25.15
C LYS A 226 -33.05 -9.98 -23.72
N LYS A 227 -32.28 -8.90 -23.55
CA LYS A 227 -31.67 -8.50 -22.26
C LYS A 227 -30.86 -9.64 -21.65
N ASN A 228 -29.94 -10.17 -22.44
CA ASN A 228 -29.08 -11.31 -22.12
C ASN A 228 -27.69 -10.89 -21.61
N ASN A 229 -27.57 -9.66 -21.12
CA ASN A 229 -26.34 -9.12 -20.55
C ASN A 229 -26.56 -8.90 -19.04
N PRO A 230 -26.00 -9.74 -18.16
CA PRO A 230 -26.04 -9.50 -16.72
C PRO A 230 -25.07 -8.39 -16.34
N ILE A 231 -25.43 -7.61 -15.31
CA ILE A 231 -24.53 -6.69 -14.63
C ILE A 231 -24.49 -6.99 -13.14
N LEU A 232 -23.31 -7.33 -12.65
CA LEU A 232 -23.02 -7.59 -11.24
C LEU A 232 -22.80 -6.25 -10.53
N ILE A 233 -23.68 -5.93 -9.58
CA ILE A 233 -23.64 -4.69 -8.81
C ILE A 233 -23.41 -5.05 -7.35
N GLY A 234 -22.36 -4.50 -6.75
CA GLY A 234 -22.03 -4.72 -5.35
C GLY A 234 -20.89 -3.82 -4.92
N GLU A 235 -20.51 -3.84 -3.65
CA GLU A 235 -19.35 -3.10 -3.17
C GLU A 235 -18.04 -3.71 -3.72
N PRO A 236 -16.91 -2.97 -3.72
CA PRO A 236 -15.60 -3.56 -3.99
C PRO A 236 -15.27 -4.69 -3.01
N GLY A 237 -14.59 -5.75 -3.48
CA GLY A 237 -14.12 -6.85 -2.63
C GLY A 237 -15.16 -7.92 -2.28
N VAL A 238 -16.42 -7.81 -2.73
CA VAL A 238 -17.45 -8.85 -2.46
C VAL A 238 -17.30 -10.13 -3.31
N GLY A 239 -16.34 -10.16 -4.26
CA GLY A 239 -16.07 -11.32 -5.11
C GLY A 239 -16.87 -11.36 -6.42
N LYS A 240 -17.04 -10.24 -7.13
CA LYS A 240 -17.74 -10.19 -8.43
C LYS A 240 -17.03 -11.01 -9.50
N SER A 241 -15.71 -10.90 -9.58
CA SER A 241 -14.87 -11.65 -10.51
C SER A 241 -14.90 -13.15 -10.20
N ALA A 242 -14.96 -13.53 -8.91
CA ALA A 242 -15.11 -14.91 -8.47
C ALA A 242 -16.42 -15.58 -8.96
N ILE A 243 -17.52 -14.83 -9.07
CA ILE A 243 -18.79 -15.34 -9.65
C ILE A 243 -18.60 -15.71 -11.12
N VAL A 244 -17.81 -14.92 -11.85
CA VAL A 244 -17.52 -15.13 -13.28
C VAL A 244 -16.57 -16.30 -13.48
N GLU A 245 -15.56 -16.44 -12.63
CA GLU A 245 -14.67 -17.60 -12.60
C GLU A 245 -15.42 -18.89 -12.26
N GLY A 246 -16.34 -18.85 -11.28
CA GLY A 246 -17.24 -19.95 -10.96
C GLY A 246 -18.13 -20.35 -12.15
N LEU A 247 -18.63 -19.36 -12.91
CA LEU A 247 -19.33 -19.62 -14.17
C LEU A 247 -18.42 -20.31 -15.20
N ALA A 248 -17.16 -19.88 -15.34
CA ALA A 248 -16.19 -20.49 -16.24
C ALA A 248 -15.94 -21.97 -15.90
N GLN A 249 -15.83 -22.28 -14.61
CA GLN A 249 -15.69 -23.64 -14.11
C GLN A 249 -16.93 -24.49 -14.44
N MET A 250 -18.14 -23.97 -14.23
CA MET A 250 -19.37 -24.69 -14.58
C MET A 250 -19.50 -24.95 -16.08
N ILE A 251 -19.09 -24.00 -16.93
CA ILE A 251 -19.07 -24.17 -18.38
C ILE A 251 -18.07 -25.26 -18.79
N SER A 252 -16.86 -25.24 -18.23
CA SER A 252 -15.81 -26.22 -18.51
C SER A 252 -16.23 -27.65 -18.12
N HIS A 253 -16.81 -27.83 -16.93
CA HIS A 253 -17.27 -29.12 -16.43
C HIS A 253 -18.65 -29.54 -16.98
N ARG A 254 -19.29 -28.72 -17.82
CA ARG A 254 -20.65 -28.95 -18.37
C ARG A 254 -21.75 -29.08 -17.30
N HIS A 255 -21.60 -28.40 -16.17
CA HIS A 255 -22.60 -28.28 -15.10
C HIS A 255 -23.52 -27.05 -15.30
N CYS A 256 -23.90 -26.73 -16.54
CA CYS A 256 -24.75 -25.58 -16.85
C CYS A 256 -25.80 -25.92 -17.93
N SER A 257 -26.63 -24.95 -18.31
CA SER A 257 -27.63 -25.13 -19.39
C SER A 257 -26.96 -25.54 -20.71
N PRO A 258 -27.57 -26.43 -21.52
CA PRO A 258 -27.04 -26.81 -22.84
C PRO A 258 -26.77 -25.64 -23.77
N THR A 259 -27.46 -24.51 -23.58
CA THR A 259 -27.25 -23.27 -24.35
C THR A 259 -25.89 -22.61 -24.11
N LEU A 260 -25.25 -22.91 -22.98
CA LEU A 260 -23.95 -22.35 -22.60
C LEU A 260 -22.81 -23.36 -22.81
N PHE A 261 -23.11 -24.58 -23.25
CA PHE A 261 -22.07 -25.57 -23.57
C PHE A 261 -21.20 -25.08 -24.73
N ASN A 262 -19.90 -25.31 -24.59
CA ASN A 262 -18.87 -24.89 -25.54
C ASN A 262 -18.78 -23.38 -25.77
N LYS A 263 -19.42 -22.56 -24.93
CA LYS A 263 -19.16 -21.12 -24.94
C LYS A 263 -17.80 -20.82 -24.33
N ARG A 264 -17.16 -19.79 -24.85
CA ARG A 264 -15.85 -19.31 -24.40
C ARG A 264 -16.02 -18.02 -23.60
N LEU A 265 -15.68 -18.05 -22.32
CA LEU A 265 -15.70 -16.88 -21.44
C LEU A 265 -14.33 -16.19 -21.43
N VAL A 266 -14.28 -14.94 -21.87
CA VAL A 266 -13.05 -14.15 -22.01
C VAL A 266 -13.18 -12.85 -21.23
N THR A 267 -12.23 -12.57 -20.34
CA THR A 267 -12.12 -11.28 -19.66
C THR A 267 -11.41 -10.29 -20.58
N LEU A 268 -11.97 -9.09 -20.73
CA LEU A 268 -11.38 -8.04 -21.57
C LEU A 268 -10.62 -7.04 -20.69
N ASP A 269 -9.33 -6.84 -20.96
CA ASP A 269 -8.53 -5.81 -20.32
C ASP A 269 -8.64 -4.48 -21.08
N MET A 270 -9.47 -3.58 -20.54
CA MET A 270 -9.66 -2.25 -21.11
C MET A 270 -8.39 -1.38 -21.06
N THR A 271 -7.54 -1.57 -20.05
CA THR A 271 -6.29 -0.81 -19.93
C THR A 271 -5.31 -1.20 -21.05
N GLY A 272 -5.21 -2.49 -21.35
CA GLY A 272 -4.45 -3.01 -22.49
C GLY A 272 -4.94 -2.52 -23.85
N VAL A 273 -6.25 -2.35 -24.04
CA VAL A 273 -6.82 -1.81 -25.29
C VAL A 273 -6.43 -0.34 -25.50
N VAL A 274 -6.44 0.46 -24.43
CA VAL A 274 -6.03 1.87 -24.43
C VAL A 274 -4.52 2.00 -24.58
N ALA A 275 -3.75 1.10 -23.96
CA ALA A 275 -2.30 1.11 -24.00
C ALA A 275 -1.77 1.06 -25.45
N GLY A 276 -0.85 1.96 -25.76
CA GLY A 276 -0.29 2.08 -27.11
C GLY A 276 -1.23 2.70 -28.14
N THR A 277 -2.34 3.33 -27.74
CA THR A 277 -3.07 4.28 -28.59
C THR A 277 -2.59 5.70 -28.27
N LYS A 278 -2.10 6.45 -29.27
CA LYS A 278 -1.73 7.87 -29.10
C LYS A 278 -2.93 8.78 -29.34
N TYR A 279 -3.83 8.35 -30.22
CA TYR A 279 -4.99 9.12 -30.67
C TYR A 279 -6.28 8.37 -30.38
N ARG A 280 -7.33 9.12 -30.03
CA ARG A 280 -8.69 8.59 -29.81
C ARG A 280 -9.20 7.74 -30.99
N GLY A 281 -8.91 8.14 -32.22
CA GLY A 281 -9.32 7.39 -33.42
C GLY A 281 -8.79 5.96 -33.45
N GLN A 282 -7.53 5.75 -33.03
CA GLN A 282 -6.89 4.43 -32.98
C GLN A 282 -7.57 3.52 -31.94
N PHE A 283 -7.96 4.09 -30.79
CA PHE A 283 -8.74 3.36 -29.79
C PHE A 283 -10.12 2.97 -30.33
N GLU A 284 -10.83 3.89 -30.97
CA GLU A 284 -12.14 3.59 -31.57
C GLU A 284 -12.04 2.53 -32.68
N GLU A 285 -10.98 2.55 -33.49
CA GLU A 285 -10.72 1.55 -34.52
C GLU A 285 -10.46 0.15 -33.92
N ARG A 286 -9.61 0.08 -32.88
CA ARG A 286 -9.38 -1.17 -32.13
C ARG A 286 -10.68 -1.73 -31.53
N MET A 287 -11.51 -0.86 -30.95
CA MET A 287 -12.81 -1.25 -30.41
C MET A 287 -13.78 -1.71 -31.50
N LYS A 288 -13.79 -1.07 -32.68
CA LYS A 288 -14.58 -1.54 -33.83
C LYS A 288 -14.12 -2.92 -34.31
N MET A 289 -12.81 -3.17 -34.33
CA MET A 289 -12.28 -4.50 -34.67
C MET A 289 -12.72 -5.56 -33.65
N LEU A 290 -12.61 -5.27 -32.35
CA LEU A 290 -13.11 -6.15 -31.28
C LEU A 290 -14.60 -6.46 -31.43
N VAL A 291 -15.43 -5.44 -31.67
CA VAL A 291 -16.88 -5.61 -31.87
C VAL A 291 -17.16 -6.49 -33.08
N LYS A 292 -16.46 -6.27 -34.20
CA LYS A 292 -16.63 -7.09 -35.42
C LYS A 292 -16.23 -8.55 -35.19
N GLU A 293 -15.16 -8.78 -34.43
CA GLU A 293 -14.70 -10.13 -34.05
C GLU A 293 -15.73 -10.86 -33.16
N LEU A 294 -16.33 -10.13 -32.21
CA LEU A 294 -17.40 -10.65 -31.35
C LEU A 294 -18.70 -10.93 -32.13
N GLU A 295 -19.05 -10.09 -33.11
CA GLU A 295 -20.22 -10.32 -33.97
C GLU A 295 -20.05 -11.57 -34.86
N GLN A 296 -18.82 -11.94 -35.22
CA GLN A 296 -18.52 -13.13 -36.02
C GLN A 296 -18.48 -14.43 -35.18
N ASN A 297 -18.26 -14.33 -33.87
CA ASN A 297 -18.09 -15.47 -32.96
C ASN A 297 -19.13 -15.43 -31.81
N PRO A 298 -20.37 -15.88 -32.04
CA PRO A 298 -21.46 -15.79 -31.06
C PRO A 298 -21.34 -16.77 -29.87
N ASP A 299 -20.36 -17.67 -29.92
CA ASP A 299 -19.98 -18.58 -28.85
C ASP A 299 -19.17 -17.90 -27.73
N ILE A 300 -18.75 -16.65 -27.93
CA ILE A 300 -17.95 -15.90 -26.95
C ILE A 300 -18.85 -15.12 -25.99
N ILE A 301 -18.52 -15.17 -24.70
CA ILE A 301 -19.06 -14.29 -23.66
C ILE A 301 -17.91 -13.42 -23.17
N VAL A 302 -18.10 -12.11 -23.16
CA VAL A 302 -17.09 -11.15 -22.70
C VAL A 302 -17.37 -10.72 -21.27
N PHE A 303 -16.38 -10.78 -20.39
CA PHE A 303 -16.45 -10.20 -19.06
C PHE A 303 -15.68 -8.87 -18.99
N VAL A 304 -16.31 -7.86 -18.38
CA VAL A 304 -15.72 -6.53 -18.14
C VAL A 304 -15.92 -6.17 -16.66
N ASP A 305 -14.85 -6.17 -15.87
CA ASP A 305 -14.92 -6.01 -14.40
C ASP A 305 -15.30 -4.58 -13.97
N GLU A 306 -14.83 -3.58 -14.71
CA GLU A 306 -15.13 -2.17 -14.47
C GLU A 306 -15.88 -1.60 -15.67
N ILE A 307 -17.10 -2.07 -15.91
CA ILE A 307 -17.83 -1.73 -17.13
C ILE A 307 -18.13 -0.22 -17.26
N HIS A 308 -18.10 0.53 -16.16
CA HIS A 308 -18.23 1.98 -16.16
C HIS A 308 -17.04 2.66 -16.89
N THR A 309 -15.86 2.04 -16.98
CA THR A 309 -14.69 2.57 -17.73
C THR A 309 -14.97 2.71 -19.23
N LEU A 310 -15.92 1.92 -19.76
CA LEU A 310 -16.40 2.05 -21.13
C LEU A 310 -17.27 3.29 -21.33
N ILE A 311 -17.83 3.82 -20.24
CA ILE A 311 -18.80 4.91 -20.22
C ILE A 311 -18.09 6.09 -19.56
N GLY A 312 -17.25 6.77 -20.34
CA GLY A 312 -16.56 8.00 -19.93
C GLY A 312 -17.59 9.01 -19.41
N ALA A 313 -17.69 9.13 -18.09
CA ALA A 313 -18.73 9.89 -17.41
C ALA A 313 -18.52 11.40 -17.58
N GLY A 314 -18.82 11.94 -18.77
CA GLY A 314 -19.44 13.25 -19.05
C GLY A 314 -18.91 14.53 -18.40
N SER A 315 -17.78 14.53 -17.69
CA SER A 315 -17.39 15.63 -16.79
C SER A 315 -15.99 16.17 -17.08
N THR A 316 -15.15 15.42 -17.79
CA THR A 316 -13.78 15.81 -18.11
C THR A 316 -13.61 15.84 -19.63
N PRO A 317 -13.23 17.00 -20.22
CA PRO A 317 -12.85 17.06 -21.64
C PRO A 317 -11.68 16.11 -21.87
N GLY A 318 -11.91 14.98 -22.53
CA GLY A 318 -10.88 13.97 -22.81
C GLY A 318 -11.17 12.54 -22.33
N SER A 319 -12.29 12.29 -21.63
CA SER A 319 -12.67 10.90 -21.28
C SER A 319 -13.08 10.08 -22.53
N MET A 320 -12.61 8.84 -22.60
CA MET A 320 -12.83 7.91 -23.72
C MET A 320 -14.27 7.36 -23.66
N ASP A 321 -15.05 7.50 -24.74
CA ASP A 321 -16.45 7.05 -24.79
C ASP A 321 -16.61 5.86 -25.75
N ALA A 322 -16.26 4.67 -25.26
CA ALA A 322 -16.45 3.40 -25.98
C ALA A 322 -17.92 2.96 -26.02
N ALA A 323 -18.78 3.52 -25.14
CA ALA A 323 -20.18 3.14 -25.02
C ALA A 323 -20.96 3.35 -26.32
N ASN A 324 -20.67 4.41 -27.07
CA ASN A 324 -21.35 4.68 -28.35
C ASN A 324 -21.07 3.62 -29.42
N ILE A 325 -19.89 2.99 -29.39
CA ILE A 325 -19.53 1.92 -30.32
C ILE A 325 -20.23 0.60 -29.93
N LEU A 326 -20.40 0.34 -28.63
CA LEU A 326 -20.99 -0.89 -28.12
C LEU A 326 -22.53 -0.88 -28.12
N LYS A 327 -23.17 0.28 -27.96
CA LYS A 327 -24.63 0.44 -27.90
C LYS A 327 -25.37 -0.29 -29.05
N PRO A 328 -24.98 -0.16 -30.33
CA PRO A 328 -25.66 -0.86 -31.43
C PRO A 328 -25.56 -2.38 -31.32
N ALA A 329 -24.38 -2.91 -30.99
CA ALA A 329 -24.14 -4.35 -30.88
C ALA A 329 -24.87 -4.96 -29.68
N LEU A 330 -24.85 -4.29 -28.52
CA LEU A 330 -25.62 -4.66 -27.34
C LEU A 330 -27.14 -4.57 -27.58
N ALA A 331 -27.59 -3.61 -28.41
CA ALA A 331 -28.99 -3.46 -28.75
C ALA A 331 -29.53 -4.52 -29.70
N ARG A 332 -28.70 -4.97 -30.65
CA ARG A 332 -29.02 -6.09 -31.52
C ARG A 332 -28.92 -7.44 -30.81
N GLY A 333 -28.26 -7.49 -29.66
CA GLY A 333 -27.99 -8.73 -28.92
C GLY A 333 -26.98 -9.63 -29.64
N THR A 334 -26.15 -9.04 -30.52
CA THR A 334 -25.09 -9.75 -31.25
C THR A 334 -23.90 -10.05 -30.35
N ILE A 335 -23.70 -9.26 -29.30
CA ILE A 335 -22.67 -9.47 -28.29
C ILE A 335 -23.33 -9.86 -26.97
N GLN A 336 -22.79 -10.90 -26.33
CA GLN A 336 -23.08 -11.24 -24.94
C GLN A 336 -21.94 -10.78 -24.05
N CYS A 337 -22.28 -10.00 -23.03
CA CYS A 337 -21.30 -9.54 -22.05
C CYS A 337 -21.84 -9.63 -20.62
N ILE A 338 -20.92 -9.84 -19.69
CA ILE A 338 -21.11 -9.74 -18.25
C ILE A 338 -20.35 -8.50 -17.80
N GLY A 339 -21.06 -7.54 -17.21
CA GLY A 339 -20.44 -6.37 -16.58
C GLY A 339 -20.33 -6.55 -15.08
N ALA A 340 -19.28 -6.03 -14.46
CA ALA A 340 -19.28 -5.72 -13.04
C ALA A 340 -19.07 -4.20 -12.84
N THR A 341 -19.59 -3.67 -11.74
CA THR A 341 -19.45 -2.27 -11.36
C THR A 341 -19.82 -2.08 -9.89
N THR A 342 -19.38 -0.99 -9.26
CA THR A 342 -19.87 -0.61 -7.94
C THR A 342 -21.26 0.03 -8.00
N LEU A 343 -21.95 0.11 -6.86
CA LEU A 343 -23.28 0.72 -6.76
C LEU A 343 -23.23 2.22 -7.12
N ASP A 344 -22.19 2.92 -6.67
CA ASP A 344 -21.99 4.34 -6.94
C ASP A 344 -21.69 4.61 -8.42
N GLU A 345 -20.80 3.82 -9.03
CA GLU A 345 -20.50 3.93 -10.47
C GLU A 345 -21.72 3.57 -11.32
N TYR A 346 -22.49 2.56 -10.92
CA TYR A 346 -23.73 2.18 -11.61
C TYR A 346 -24.70 3.36 -11.70
N ARG A 347 -24.95 4.03 -10.56
CA ARG A 347 -25.83 5.21 -10.49
C ARG A 347 -25.30 6.38 -11.32
N ASN A 348 -23.99 6.61 -11.28
CA ASN A 348 -23.37 7.78 -11.90
C ASN A 348 -23.17 7.66 -13.41
N SER A 349 -22.99 6.44 -13.94
CA SER A 349 -22.66 6.19 -15.35
C SER A 349 -23.77 5.44 -16.10
N ILE A 350 -24.15 4.25 -15.62
CA ILE A 350 -25.01 3.31 -16.36
C ILE A 350 -26.49 3.69 -16.24
N GLU A 351 -26.94 4.09 -15.05
CA GLU A 351 -28.34 4.46 -14.80
C GLU A 351 -28.74 5.77 -15.49
N LYS A 352 -27.78 6.70 -15.68
CA LYS A 352 -28.02 7.92 -16.45
C LYS A 352 -28.17 7.65 -17.95
N ASP A 353 -27.55 6.58 -18.47
CA ASP A 353 -27.66 6.18 -19.87
C ASP A 353 -28.79 5.16 -20.07
N GLY A 354 -29.99 5.67 -20.37
CA GLY A 354 -31.16 4.83 -20.61
C GLY A 354 -31.04 3.86 -21.80
N ALA A 355 -30.03 3.99 -22.70
CA ALA A 355 -29.82 3.01 -23.75
C ALA A 355 -29.17 1.74 -23.18
N LEU A 356 -28.14 1.89 -22.35
CA LEU A 356 -27.40 0.79 -21.73
C LEU A 356 -28.21 0.13 -20.60
N GLU A 357 -28.86 0.92 -19.75
CA GLU A 357 -29.72 0.40 -18.67
C GLU A 357 -30.76 -0.61 -19.21
N ARG A 358 -31.33 -0.33 -20.38
CA ARG A 358 -32.33 -1.21 -21.00
C ARG A 358 -31.74 -2.50 -21.58
N ARG A 359 -30.41 -2.65 -21.67
CA ARG A 359 -29.72 -3.85 -22.21
C ARG A 359 -29.16 -4.74 -21.12
N PHE A 360 -28.79 -4.16 -19.98
CA PHE A 360 -28.30 -4.91 -18.84
C PHE A 360 -29.44 -5.33 -17.90
N GLN A 361 -29.24 -6.47 -17.25
CA GLN A 361 -30.10 -6.95 -16.18
C GLN A 361 -29.31 -6.96 -14.87
N LYS A 362 -29.80 -6.19 -13.89
CA LYS A 362 -29.14 -6.05 -12.57
C LYS A 362 -29.14 -7.38 -11.81
N VAL A 363 -27.98 -7.73 -11.25
CA VAL A 363 -27.75 -8.81 -10.29
C VAL A 363 -27.02 -8.17 -9.11
N VAL A 364 -27.68 -8.10 -7.94
CA VAL A 364 -27.09 -7.52 -6.73
C VAL A 364 -26.24 -8.60 -6.05
N VAL A 365 -25.01 -8.25 -5.72
CA VAL A 365 -24.05 -9.12 -5.03
C VAL A 365 -23.83 -8.54 -3.63
N GLU A 366 -24.32 -9.25 -2.62
CA GLU A 366 -24.17 -8.85 -1.23
C GLU A 366 -22.83 -9.36 -0.67
N PRO A 367 -22.24 -8.72 0.35
CA PRO A 367 -21.07 -9.25 1.05
C PRO A 367 -21.33 -10.64 1.64
N THR A 368 -20.30 -11.49 1.70
CA THR A 368 -20.42 -12.83 2.30
C THR A 368 -20.62 -12.75 3.80
N SER A 369 -21.34 -13.73 4.36
CA SER A 369 -21.44 -13.92 5.81
C SER A 369 -20.11 -14.39 6.40
N ASN A 370 -19.96 -14.28 7.72
CA ASN A 370 -18.74 -14.77 8.40
C ASN A 370 -18.54 -16.28 8.21
N GLU A 371 -19.63 -17.06 8.18
CA GLU A 371 -19.59 -18.52 8.00
C GLU A 371 -19.17 -18.88 6.56
N GLU A 372 -19.78 -18.25 5.56
CA GLU A 372 -19.38 -18.43 4.15
C GLU A 372 -17.93 -17.99 3.90
N THR A 373 -17.49 -16.91 4.55
CA THR A 373 -16.12 -16.41 4.44
C THR A 373 -15.12 -17.40 5.03
N LEU A 374 -15.45 -18.04 6.16
CA LEU A 374 -14.63 -19.09 6.75
C LEU A 374 -14.47 -20.28 5.78
N GLU A 375 -15.57 -20.70 5.14
CA GLU A 375 -15.56 -21.77 4.14
C GLU A 375 -14.71 -21.40 2.91
N ILE A 376 -14.76 -20.13 2.47
CA ILE A 376 -13.88 -19.61 1.41
C ILE A 376 -12.42 -19.74 1.83
N LEU A 377 -12.05 -19.32 3.06
CA LEU A 377 -10.67 -19.41 3.53
C LEU A 377 -10.19 -20.87 3.64
N HIS A 378 -11.04 -21.81 4.07
CA HIS A 378 -10.70 -23.23 4.09
C HIS A 378 -10.36 -23.77 2.70
N ASN A 379 -11.08 -23.35 1.66
CA ASN A 379 -10.84 -23.80 0.28
C ASN A 379 -9.61 -23.13 -0.35
N LEU A 380 -9.27 -21.91 0.06
CA LEU A 380 -8.08 -21.20 -0.41
C LEU A 380 -6.80 -21.60 0.33
N ARG A 381 -6.93 -22.20 1.52
CA ARG A 381 -5.84 -22.59 2.42
C ARG A 381 -4.69 -23.26 1.68
N ASP A 382 -4.94 -24.36 0.98
CA ASP A 382 -3.88 -25.17 0.34
C ASP A 382 -3.03 -24.37 -0.65
N ARG A 383 -3.65 -23.43 -1.39
CA ARG A 383 -2.95 -22.59 -2.36
C ARG A 383 -2.06 -21.56 -1.67
N TYR A 384 -2.55 -20.92 -0.61
CA TYR A 384 -1.76 -19.95 0.17
C TYR A 384 -0.65 -20.65 0.99
N GLU A 385 -0.91 -21.85 1.52
CA GLU A 385 0.11 -22.66 2.19
C GLU A 385 1.26 -23.02 1.25
N TYR A 386 0.94 -23.40 0.01
CA TYR A 386 1.94 -23.68 -1.01
C TYR A 386 2.70 -22.42 -1.45
N HIS A 387 1.98 -21.31 -1.67
CA HIS A 387 2.58 -20.05 -2.14
C HIS A 387 3.53 -19.44 -1.11
N HIS A 388 3.16 -19.43 0.17
CA HIS A 388 3.93 -18.80 1.25
C HIS A 388 4.81 -19.77 2.03
N HIS A 389 4.77 -21.07 1.74
CA HIS A 389 5.49 -22.10 2.48
C HIS A 389 5.19 -22.09 3.99
N VAL A 390 3.93 -21.89 4.37
CA VAL A 390 3.43 -21.90 5.76
C VAL A 390 2.28 -22.89 5.90
N ASN A 391 1.92 -23.25 7.13
CA ASN A 391 0.73 -24.03 7.44
C ASN A 391 -0.23 -23.17 8.28
N TYR A 392 -1.48 -22.99 7.83
CA TYR A 392 -2.47 -22.23 8.60
C TYR A 392 -3.23 -23.14 9.56
N THR A 393 -3.33 -22.75 10.82
CA THR A 393 -4.22 -23.44 11.77
C THR A 393 -5.68 -23.03 11.55
N ASP A 394 -6.64 -23.91 11.89
CA ASP A 394 -8.07 -23.57 11.78
C ASP A 394 -8.44 -22.38 12.69
N GLU A 395 -7.78 -22.26 13.84
CA GLU A 395 -7.89 -21.11 14.74
C GLU A 395 -7.42 -19.80 14.08
N ALA A 396 -6.37 -19.85 13.25
CA ALA A 396 -5.89 -18.70 12.49
C ALA A 396 -6.92 -18.26 11.43
N LEU A 397 -7.54 -19.20 10.72
CA LEU A 397 -8.59 -18.89 9.73
C LEU A 397 -9.81 -18.25 10.41
N GLU A 398 -10.24 -18.80 11.54
CA GLU A 398 -11.35 -18.23 12.32
C GLU A 398 -11.00 -16.84 12.86
N ALA A 399 -9.75 -16.64 13.30
CA ALA A 399 -9.25 -15.34 13.73
C ALA A 399 -9.22 -14.34 12.57
N CYS A 400 -8.82 -14.73 11.36
CA CYS A 400 -8.84 -13.86 10.18
C CYS A 400 -10.24 -13.28 9.96
N VAL A 401 -11.28 -14.13 9.99
CA VAL A 401 -12.67 -13.68 9.81
C VAL A 401 -13.14 -12.82 10.99
N LYS A 402 -13.00 -13.30 12.23
CA LYS A 402 -13.50 -12.60 13.42
C LYS A 402 -12.83 -11.23 13.62
N LEU A 403 -11.51 -11.17 13.47
CA LEU A 403 -10.75 -9.95 13.69
C LEU A 403 -10.97 -8.95 12.55
N THR A 404 -10.93 -9.37 11.28
CA THR A 404 -11.19 -8.44 10.17
C THR A 404 -12.64 -7.98 10.12
N ALA A 405 -13.62 -8.80 10.53
CA ALA A 405 -15.00 -8.38 10.68
C ALA A 405 -15.16 -7.25 11.71
N ARG A 406 -14.40 -7.31 12.81
CA ARG A 406 -14.52 -6.39 13.94
C ARG A 406 -13.66 -5.13 13.80
N TYR A 407 -12.45 -5.25 13.27
CA TYR A 407 -11.43 -4.20 13.30
C TYR A 407 -11.23 -3.52 11.93
N VAL A 408 -11.49 -4.21 10.81
CA VAL A 408 -11.35 -3.65 9.45
C VAL A 408 -12.74 -3.29 8.92
N THR A 409 -13.13 -2.02 9.05
CA THR A 409 -14.50 -1.54 8.74
C THR A 409 -14.63 -0.85 7.38
N ASP A 410 -13.53 -0.44 6.78
CA ASP A 410 -13.47 0.27 5.49
C ASP A 410 -13.58 -0.66 4.27
N ARG A 411 -13.42 -1.98 4.48
CA ARG A 411 -13.52 -3.02 3.46
C ARG A 411 -14.63 -4.03 3.77
N PHE A 412 -15.07 -4.74 2.73
CA PHE A 412 -16.11 -5.75 2.79
C PHE A 412 -15.54 -7.17 2.79
N MET A 413 -16.34 -8.13 3.26
CA MET A 413 -16.04 -9.57 3.13
C MET A 413 -16.36 -10.06 1.71
N PRO A 414 -15.61 -11.03 1.16
CA PRO A 414 -14.51 -11.79 1.79
C PRO A 414 -13.11 -11.18 1.66
N ASP A 415 -12.92 -10.15 0.83
CA ASP A 415 -11.63 -9.56 0.47
C ASP A 415 -10.71 -9.27 1.67
N LYS A 416 -11.22 -8.57 2.68
CA LYS A 416 -10.41 -8.20 3.86
C LYS A 416 -9.90 -9.40 4.68
N ALA A 417 -10.61 -10.53 4.65
CA ALA A 417 -10.19 -11.74 5.37
C ALA A 417 -9.12 -12.51 4.58
N ILE A 418 -9.20 -12.49 3.25
CA ILE A 418 -8.20 -13.06 2.34
C ILE A 418 -6.91 -12.23 2.40
N ASP A 419 -7.01 -10.91 2.38
CA ASP A 419 -5.87 -9.99 2.50
C ASP A 419 -5.11 -10.21 3.81
N ALA A 420 -5.84 -10.37 4.93
CA ALA A 420 -5.22 -10.72 6.21
C ALA A 420 -4.55 -12.10 6.19
N LEU A 421 -5.15 -13.11 5.54
CA LEU A 421 -4.56 -14.45 5.41
C LEU A 421 -3.25 -14.41 4.61
N ASP A 422 -3.25 -13.67 3.50
CA ASP A 422 -2.13 -13.49 2.58
C ASP A 422 -0.96 -12.76 3.27
N GLU A 423 -1.25 -11.63 3.92
CA GLU A 423 -0.25 -10.82 4.61
C GLU A 423 0.38 -11.57 5.80
N VAL A 424 -0.41 -12.34 6.56
CA VAL A 424 0.12 -13.17 7.65
C VAL A 424 1.04 -14.26 7.13
N GLY A 425 0.66 -14.93 6.04
CA GLY A 425 1.51 -15.96 5.42
C GLY A 425 2.86 -15.41 4.98
N SER A 426 2.83 -14.31 4.22
CA SER A 426 4.02 -13.61 3.75
C SER A 426 4.90 -13.14 4.92
N ARG A 427 4.30 -12.56 5.97
CA ARG A 427 5.05 -12.07 7.14
C ARG A 427 5.70 -13.20 7.94
N VAL A 428 4.98 -14.27 8.22
CA VAL A 428 5.52 -15.42 8.96
C VAL A 428 6.63 -16.09 8.17
N HIS A 429 6.49 -16.17 6.85
CA HIS A 429 7.55 -16.62 5.96
C HIS A 429 8.78 -15.71 6.07
N LEU A 430 8.63 -14.40 5.86
CA LEU A 430 9.75 -13.44 5.88
C LEU A 430 10.44 -13.33 7.24
N LYS A 431 9.71 -13.38 8.35
CA LYS A 431 10.27 -13.31 9.70
C LYS A 431 11.15 -14.54 10.02
N ASN A 432 10.80 -15.69 9.44
CA ASN A 432 11.51 -16.95 9.65
C ASN A 432 12.43 -17.32 8.48
N ALA A 433 12.47 -16.52 7.42
CA ALA A 433 13.39 -16.64 6.30
C ALA A 433 14.80 -16.23 6.74
N ASN A 434 15.43 -17.06 7.56
CA ASN A 434 16.84 -16.94 7.89
C ASN A 434 17.65 -17.62 6.79
N ILE A 435 18.66 -16.90 6.30
CA ILE A 435 19.66 -17.46 5.40
C ILE A 435 20.39 -18.58 6.17
N PRO A 436 20.44 -19.82 5.64
CA PRO A 436 21.18 -20.91 6.27
C PRO A 436 22.63 -20.50 6.59
N PRO A 437 23.17 -20.89 7.77
CA PRO A 437 24.54 -20.54 8.15
C PRO A 437 25.56 -21.00 7.11
N GLU A 438 25.32 -22.13 6.45
CA GLU A 438 26.15 -22.67 5.37
C GLU A 438 26.33 -21.69 4.20
N ILE A 439 25.27 -20.96 3.81
CA ILE A 439 25.34 -19.97 2.73
C ILE A 439 26.16 -18.77 3.19
N THR A 440 25.93 -18.29 4.42
CA THR A 440 26.69 -17.17 4.98
C THR A 440 28.18 -17.49 5.18
N GLU A 441 28.51 -18.72 5.58
CA GLU A 441 29.89 -19.21 5.70
C GLU A 441 30.56 -19.26 4.32
N LYS A 442 29.87 -19.77 3.30
CA LYS A 442 30.37 -19.80 1.92
C LYS A 442 30.62 -18.40 1.35
N GLU A 443 29.75 -17.44 1.63
CA GLU A 443 29.99 -16.03 1.26
C GLU A 443 31.25 -15.46 1.92
N GLN A 444 31.48 -15.79 3.19
CA GLN A 444 32.70 -15.39 3.91
C GLN A 444 33.95 -16.05 3.30
N GLU A 445 33.87 -17.34 2.95
CA GLU A 445 34.96 -18.03 2.24
C GLU A 445 35.30 -17.36 0.91
N ILE A 446 34.28 -17.00 0.11
CA ILE A 446 34.46 -16.30 -1.17
C ILE A 446 35.12 -14.95 -0.96
N LYS A 447 34.70 -14.17 0.05
CA LYS A 447 35.33 -12.89 0.40
C LYS A 447 36.81 -13.07 0.75
N HIS A 448 37.14 -14.04 1.60
CA HIS A 448 38.53 -14.34 1.99
C HIS A 448 39.41 -14.74 0.80
N VAL A 449 38.88 -15.60 -0.09
CA VAL A 449 39.60 -16.01 -1.31
C VAL A 449 39.78 -14.83 -2.27
N THR A 450 38.79 -13.93 -2.34
CA THR A 450 38.86 -12.72 -3.18
C THR A 450 39.94 -11.75 -2.69
N GLU A 451 40.04 -11.54 -1.37
CA GLU A 451 41.10 -10.73 -0.77
C GLU A 451 42.48 -11.33 -1.00
N LYS A 452 42.65 -12.64 -0.80
CA LYS A 452 43.90 -13.36 -1.09
C LYS A 452 44.30 -13.28 -2.56
N LYS A 453 43.33 -13.36 -3.47
CA LYS A 453 43.54 -13.16 -4.91
C LYS A 453 44.06 -11.74 -5.19
N GLN A 454 43.43 -10.71 -4.61
CA GLN A 454 43.86 -9.32 -4.79
C GLN A 454 45.28 -9.08 -4.24
N GLN A 455 45.61 -9.65 -3.07
CA GLN A 455 46.96 -9.59 -2.50
C GLN A 455 47.98 -10.29 -3.41
N ALA A 456 47.64 -11.46 -3.96
CA ALA A 456 48.50 -12.19 -4.89
C ALA A 456 48.77 -11.40 -6.18
N VAL A 457 47.75 -10.72 -6.72
CA VAL A 457 47.86 -9.83 -7.89
C VAL A 457 48.72 -8.61 -7.55
N SER A 458 48.51 -7.98 -6.38
CA SER A 458 49.31 -6.84 -5.92
C SER A 458 50.79 -7.21 -5.77
N ASN A 459 51.08 -8.44 -5.33
CA ASN A 459 52.44 -8.97 -5.20
C ASN A 459 53.00 -9.55 -6.51
N GLN A 460 52.31 -9.34 -7.64
CA GLN A 460 52.67 -9.87 -8.97
C GLN A 460 52.86 -11.39 -9.03
N ASN A 461 52.29 -12.13 -8.09
CA ASN A 461 52.32 -13.59 -8.07
C ASN A 461 51.12 -14.14 -8.84
N PHE A 462 51.24 -14.17 -10.17
CA PHE A 462 50.15 -14.52 -11.09
C PHE A 462 49.72 -16.00 -10.98
N GLU A 463 50.63 -16.92 -10.65
CA GLU A 463 50.29 -18.33 -10.44
C GLU A 463 49.41 -18.52 -9.20
N LEU A 464 49.78 -17.88 -8.08
CA LEU A 464 48.99 -17.93 -6.86
C LEU A 464 47.62 -17.25 -7.08
N ALA A 465 47.58 -16.15 -7.81
CA ALA A 465 46.34 -15.46 -8.18
C ALA A 465 45.41 -16.33 -9.05
N ALA A 466 45.97 -17.10 -10.00
CA ALA A 466 45.21 -18.06 -10.81
C ALA A 466 44.60 -19.17 -9.92
N SER A 467 45.37 -19.72 -8.98
CA SER A 467 44.86 -20.74 -8.05
C SER A 467 43.68 -20.25 -7.19
N TYR A 468 43.73 -18.99 -6.72
CA TYR A 468 42.64 -18.39 -5.95
C TYR A 468 41.43 -18.05 -6.84
N ARG A 469 41.64 -17.70 -8.11
CA ARG A 469 40.55 -17.50 -9.09
C ARG A 469 39.79 -18.80 -9.35
N ASP A 470 40.51 -19.91 -9.53
CA ASP A 470 39.89 -21.23 -9.75
C ASP A 470 39.11 -21.67 -8.50
N ARG A 471 39.68 -21.45 -7.31
CA ARG A 471 38.98 -21.71 -6.05
C ARG A 471 37.74 -20.83 -5.87
N GLN A 472 37.82 -19.54 -6.20
CA GLN A 472 36.68 -18.63 -6.17
C GLN A 472 35.55 -19.11 -7.08
N THR A 473 35.86 -19.49 -8.32
CA THR A 473 34.84 -19.96 -9.28
C THR A 473 34.17 -21.27 -8.86
N VAL A 474 34.89 -22.16 -8.16
CA VAL A 474 34.28 -23.35 -7.55
C VAL A 474 33.32 -22.95 -6.43
N LEU A 475 33.76 -22.11 -5.49
CA LEU A 475 32.93 -21.65 -4.37
C LEU A 475 31.69 -20.87 -4.84
N GLU A 476 31.82 -20.05 -5.88
CA GLU A 476 30.69 -19.32 -6.48
C GLU A 476 29.65 -20.28 -7.10
N LYS A 477 30.09 -21.38 -7.71
CA LYS A 477 29.17 -22.41 -8.22
C LYS A 477 28.46 -23.15 -7.08
N GLU A 478 29.19 -23.52 -6.03
CA GLU A 478 28.60 -24.15 -4.83
C GLU A 478 27.55 -23.23 -4.20
N LEU A 479 27.86 -21.94 -4.06
CA LEU A 479 26.92 -20.95 -3.53
C LEU A 479 25.70 -20.77 -4.44
N GLN A 480 25.87 -20.80 -5.76
CA GLN A 480 24.74 -20.75 -6.70
C GLN A 480 23.84 -21.98 -6.57
N GLU A 481 24.40 -23.18 -6.40
CA GLU A 481 23.62 -24.39 -6.17
C GLU A 481 22.90 -24.37 -4.81
N MET A 482 23.56 -23.91 -3.75
CA MET A 482 22.95 -23.75 -2.43
C MET A 482 21.82 -22.73 -2.44
N ASN A 483 22.03 -21.57 -3.08
CA ASN A 483 20.99 -20.56 -3.24
C ASN A 483 19.82 -21.08 -4.07
N ARG A 484 20.06 -21.85 -5.15
CA ARG A 484 18.99 -22.47 -5.93
C ARG A 484 18.18 -23.44 -5.08
N LYS A 485 18.83 -24.33 -4.33
CA LYS A 485 18.16 -25.29 -3.43
C LYS A 485 17.34 -24.59 -2.33
N TRP A 486 17.87 -23.49 -1.80
CA TRP A 486 17.16 -22.67 -0.82
C TRP A 486 15.94 -21.97 -1.44
N LEU A 487 16.07 -21.39 -2.64
CA LEU A 487 14.97 -20.78 -3.39
C LEU A 487 13.90 -21.79 -3.82
N GLU A 488 14.29 -23.04 -4.09
CA GLU A 488 13.37 -24.14 -4.42
C GLU A 488 12.66 -24.69 -3.16
N GLY A 489 12.96 -24.16 -1.97
CA GLY A 489 12.21 -24.46 -0.75
C GLY A 489 12.48 -25.85 -0.17
N GLU A 490 13.61 -26.49 -0.50
CA GLU A 490 13.99 -27.82 0.03
C GLU A 490 14.30 -27.83 1.55
N THR A 491 14.07 -26.73 2.28
CA THR A 491 14.00 -26.76 3.74
C THR A 491 12.57 -27.10 4.17
N ASP A 492 12.35 -28.37 4.49
CA ASP A 492 11.07 -29.04 4.84
C ASP A 492 10.31 -28.47 6.07
N VAL A 493 10.71 -27.32 6.60
CA VAL A 493 10.15 -26.73 7.82
C VAL A 493 9.19 -25.60 7.46
N ARG A 494 7.93 -25.97 7.18
CA ARG A 494 6.84 -25.00 7.10
C ARG A 494 6.53 -24.47 8.49
N GLN A 495 6.48 -23.15 8.61
CA GLN A 495 6.09 -22.49 9.86
C GLN A 495 4.58 -22.50 10.01
N THR A 496 4.09 -22.76 11.23
CA THR A 496 2.66 -22.75 11.53
C THR A 496 2.18 -21.35 11.88
N VAL A 497 1.14 -20.89 11.21
CA VAL A 497 0.44 -19.65 11.50
C VAL A 497 -0.66 -19.90 12.53
N THR A 498 -0.60 -19.19 13.63
CA THR A 498 -1.55 -19.19 14.75
C THR A 498 -2.40 -17.91 14.77
N ALA A 499 -3.41 -17.88 15.63
CA ALA A 499 -4.26 -16.70 15.82
C ALA A 499 -3.49 -15.46 16.33
N GLU A 500 -2.34 -15.65 17.00
CA GLU A 500 -1.53 -14.54 17.52
C GLU A 500 -0.86 -13.74 16.39
N GLU A 501 -0.33 -14.41 15.36
CA GLU A 501 0.26 -13.73 14.21
C GLU A 501 -0.80 -13.01 13.37
N VAL A 502 -2.01 -13.58 13.29
CA VAL A 502 -3.15 -12.90 12.65
C VAL A 502 -3.51 -11.62 13.39
N ALA A 503 -3.57 -11.66 14.72
CA ALA A 503 -3.84 -10.47 15.53
C ALA A 503 -2.75 -9.40 15.37
N ASP A 504 -1.49 -9.79 15.22
CA ASP A 504 -0.37 -8.87 14.94
C ASP A 504 -0.54 -8.15 13.61
N VAL A 505 -0.87 -8.88 12.55
CA VAL A 505 -1.06 -8.30 11.21
C VAL A 505 -2.28 -7.39 11.18
N VAL A 506 -3.43 -7.84 11.70
CA VAL A 506 -4.62 -6.97 11.79
C VAL A 506 -4.32 -5.73 12.62
N SER A 507 -3.46 -5.82 13.64
CA SER A 507 -3.04 -4.66 14.42
C SER A 507 -2.21 -3.67 13.60
N MET A 508 -1.35 -4.18 12.72
CA MET A 508 -0.53 -3.36 11.83
C MET A 508 -1.36 -2.72 10.73
N MET A 509 -2.27 -3.47 10.10
CA MET A 509 -3.18 -2.99 9.05
C MET A 509 -4.07 -1.85 9.56
N THR A 510 -4.63 -2.01 10.76
CA THR A 510 -5.63 -1.08 11.32
C THR A 510 -5.02 0.00 12.22
N GLY A 511 -3.77 -0.19 12.68
CA GLY A 511 -3.16 0.61 13.73
C GLY A 511 -3.77 0.39 15.12
N VAL A 512 -4.65 -0.62 15.28
CA VAL A 512 -5.34 -0.94 16.54
C VAL A 512 -4.61 -2.10 17.21
N PRO A 513 -4.13 -2.00 18.45
CA PRO A 513 -3.36 -3.08 19.08
C PRO A 513 -4.28 -4.23 19.53
N VAL A 514 -4.68 -5.11 18.60
CA VAL A 514 -5.61 -6.24 18.80
C VAL A 514 -5.09 -7.22 19.85
N GLN A 515 -3.80 -7.56 19.82
CA GLN A 515 -3.19 -8.46 20.82
C GLN A 515 -3.32 -7.92 22.25
N ARG A 516 -3.12 -6.61 22.43
CA ARG A 516 -3.25 -5.95 23.75
C ARG A 516 -4.71 -5.87 24.23
N MET A 517 -5.68 -6.07 23.33
CA MET A 517 -7.10 -6.17 23.66
C MET A 517 -7.55 -7.62 23.88
N ALA A 518 -6.84 -8.60 23.32
CA ALA A 518 -7.12 -10.04 23.47
C ALA A 518 -6.63 -10.61 24.82
N GLN A 519 -5.55 -10.06 25.40
CA GLN A 519 -5.22 -10.27 26.82
C GLN A 519 -6.43 -9.89 27.66
N GLU A 520 -6.89 -10.78 28.57
CA GLU A 520 -8.13 -10.64 29.35
C GLU A 520 -8.41 -9.17 29.70
N GLU A 521 -9.26 -8.52 28.91
CA GLU A 521 -9.58 -7.10 29.01
C GLU A 521 -10.02 -6.75 30.44
N GLY A 522 -10.63 -7.72 31.14
CA GLY A 522 -11.01 -7.66 32.55
C GLY A 522 -9.85 -7.51 33.55
N ILE A 523 -8.64 -8.02 33.30
CA ILE A 523 -7.47 -7.76 34.17
C ILE A 523 -7.01 -6.31 34.01
N ARG A 524 -6.91 -5.82 32.77
CA ARG A 524 -6.47 -4.46 32.49
C ARG A 524 -7.47 -3.42 33.00
N LEU A 525 -8.76 -3.67 32.82
CA LEU A 525 -9.82 -2.83 33.37
C LEU A 525 -9.78 -2.77 34.90
N ARG A 526 -9.41 -3.86 35.59
CA ARG A 526 -9.23 -3.88 37.06
C ARG A 526 -8.07 -2.98 37.52
N GLY A 527 -6.96 -2.95 36.79
CA GLY A 527 -5.79 -2.12 37.12
C GLY A 527 -5.90 -0.63 36.74
N MET A 528 -6.87 -0.27 35.89
CA MET A 528 -6.99 1.06 35.28
C MET A 528 -7.00 2.22 36.29
N ALA A 529 -7.77 2.10 37.38
CA ALA A 529 -7.87 3.17 38.37
C ALA A 529 -6.54 3.44 39.09
N GLN A 530 -5.78 2.39 39.43
CA GLN A 530 -4.51 2.52 40.12
C GLN A 530 -3.45 3.17 39.23
N GLU A 531 -3.35 2.72 37.97
CA GLU A 531 -2.40 3.27 37.02
C GLU A 531 -2.68 4.75 36.73
N LEU A 532 -3.94 5.12 36.48
CA LEU A 532 -4.31 6.52 36.22
C LEU A 532 -4.06 7.43 37.44
N LYS A 533 -4.34 6.96 38.66
CA LYS A 533 -4.06 7.72 39.89
C LYS A 533 -2.58 7.95 40.14
N SER A 534 -1.71 7.04 39.69
CA SER A 534 -0.26 7.23 39.80
C SER A 534 0.28 8.36 38.90
N GLN A 535 -0.46 8.70 37.84
CA GLN A 535 -0.05 9.69 36.84
C GLN A 535 -0.81 11.02 36.99
N VAL A 536 -2.09 10.97 37.33
CA VAL A 536 -2.96 12.14 37.45
C VAL A 536 -3.20 12.46 38.93
N ILE A 537 -2.57 13.54 39.38
CA ILE A 537 -2.52 13.91 40.80
C ILE A 537 -3.78 14.67 41.22
N ALA A 538 -4.25 14.39 42.44
CA ALA A 538 -5.35 15.08 43.13
C ALA A 538 -6.72 15.01 42.44
N GLN A 539 -6.95 14.02 41.57
CA GLN A 539 -8.22 13.84 40.85
C GLN A 539 -8.82 12.43 41.01
N ASP A 540 -8.54 11.77 42.13
CA ASP A 540 -8.92 10.37 42.41
C ASP A 540 -10.42 10.10 42.23
N LYS A 541 -11.27 11.01 42.71
CA LYS A 541 -12.73 10.88 42.59
C LYS A 541 -13.21 10.94 41.13
N ALA A 542 -12.59 11.79 40.33
CA ALA A 542 -12.89 11.93 38.91
C ALA A 542 -12.49 10.64 38.16
N ILE A 543 -11.31 10.11 38.47
CA ILE A 543 -10.79 8.86 37.92
C ILE A 543 -11.70 7.69 38.30
N ASP A 544 -12.06 7.55 39.57
CA ASP A 544 -12.91 6.42 40.03
C ASP A 544 -14.29 6.41 39.37
N LYS A 545 -14.91 7.59 39.19
CA LYS A 545 -16.19 7.70 38.48
C LYS A 545 -16.07 7.30 37.01
N MET A 546 -15.06 7.83 36.33
CA MET A 546 -14.79 7.54 34.92
C MET A 546 -14.52 6.05 34.70
N VAL A 547 -13.63 5.46 35.51
CA VAL A 547 -13.25 4.05 35.39
C VAL A 547 -14.45 3.14 35.64
N LYS A 548 -15.29 3.43 36.65
CA LYS A 548 -16.52 2.67 36.89
C LYS A 548 -17.49 2.71 35.70
N ALA A 549 -17.65 3.88 35.08
CA ALA A 549 -18.51 4.01 33.90
C ALA A 549 -17.97 3.23 32.70
N ILE A 550 -16.66 3.31 32.43
CA ILE A 550 -16.00 2.54 31.36
C ILE A 550 -16.12 1.03 31.61
N GLN A 551 -15.85 0.57 32.84
CA GLN A 551 -15.99 -0.83 33.25
C GLN A 551 -17.41 -1.34 33.03
N ARG A 552 -18.43 -0.58 33.45
CA ARG A 552 -19.85 -0.93 33.26
C ARG A 552 -20.19 -1.10 31.79
N ASN A 553 -19.73 -0.20 30.93
CA ASN A 553 -20.02 -0.24 29.49
C ASN A 553 -19.30 -1.41 28.80
N ARG A 554 -18.09 -1.78 29.26
CA ARG A 554 -17.30 -2.87 28.66
C ARG A 554 -17.72 -4.28 29.07
N VAL A 555 -18.35 -4.46 30.23
CA VAL A 555 -18.86 -5.78 30.69
C VAL A 555 -20.13 -6.20 29.91
N GLY A 556 -20.58 -5.41 28.92
CA GLY A 556 -21.73 -5.74 28.08
C GLY A 556 -23.08 -5.41 28.72
N LEU A 557 -23.09 -4.59 29.78
CA LEU A 557 -24.32 -4.11 30.42
C LEU A 557 -24.98 -2.93 29.67
N LYS A 558 -24.32 -2.41 28.62
CA LYS A 558 -24.81 -1.31 27.78
C LYS A 558 -25.02 -1.79 26.34
N ASP A 559 -25.90 -1.11 25.62
CA ASP A 559 -26.22 -1.38 24.21
C ASP A 559 -24.94 -1.34 23.33
N PRO A 560 -24.70 -2.36 22.48
CA PRO A 560 -23.54 -2.44 21.59
C PRO A 560 -23.39 -1.27 20.60
N ASN A 561 -24.46 -0.52 20.35
CA ASN A 561 -24.47 0.60 19.40
C ASN A 561 -24.10 1.95 20.02
N HIS A 562 -23.56 1.98 21.25
CA HIS A 562 -23.14 3.24 21.88
C HIS A 562 -21.61 3.33 21.98
N PRO A 563 -21.03 4.55 22.06
CA PRO A 563 -19.62 4.73 22.39
C PRO A 563 -19.25 4.07 23.73
N ILE A 564 -17.96 3.71 23.89
CA ILE A 564 -17.42 3.08 25.10
C ILE A 564 -17.72 3.92 26.34
N GLY A 565 -17.68 5.25 26.21
CA GLY A 565 -18.08 6.17 27.26
C GLY A 565 -18.24 7.58 26.75
N ALA A 566 -19.25 8.28 27.25
CA ALA A 566 -19.52 9.69 26.97
C ALA A 566 -19.47 10.50 28.27
N PHE A 567 -18.47 11.37 28.38
CA PHE A 567 -18.13 12.08 29.62
C PHE A 567 -18.13 13.60 29.44
N MET A 568 -18.62 14.31 30.45
CA MET A 568 -18.47 15.77 30.56
C MET A 568 -17.53 16.12 31.72
N PHE A 569 -16.40 16.73 31.41
CA PHE A 569 -15.36 17.15 32.36
C PHE A 569 -15.55 18.62 32.75
N LEU A 570 -15.93 18.84 34.00
CA LEU A 570 -16.21 20.15 34.59
C LEU A 570 -15.11 20.56 35.57
N GLY A 571 -14.73 21.84 35.56
CA GLY A 571 -13.66 22.36 36.43
C GLY A 571 -12.97 23.57 35.81
N PRO A 572 -12.11 24.28 36.55
CA PRO A 572 -11.37 25.42 35.99
C PRO A 572 -10.32 24.96 34.98
N THR A 573 -9.78 25.91 34.22
CA THR A 573 -8.68 25.63 33.30
C THR A 573 -7.42 25.24 34.09
N GLY A 574 -6.65 24.28 33.56
CA GLY A 574 -5.35 23.91 34.14
C GLY A 574 -5.37 22.93 35.32
N VAL A 575 -6.51 22.29 35.63
CA VAL A 575 -6.62 21.26 36.69
C VAL A 575 -6.34 19.82 36.22
N GLY A 576 -6.09 19.60 34.93
CA GLY A 576 -5.72 18.28 34.40
C GLY A 576 -6.77 17.54 33.56
N LYS A 577 -7.88 18.18 33.15
CA LYS A 577 -8.91 17.57 32.29
C LYS A 577 -8.35 16.92 31.01
N THR A 578 -7.63 17.70 30.21
CA THR A 578 -6.97 17.26 28.97
C THR A 578 -5.86 16.25 29.24
N TYR A 579 -5.17 16.39 30.39
CA TYR A 579 -4.09 15.48 30.78
C TYR A 579 -4.64 14.08 31.12
N LEU A 580 -5.76 13.99 31.84
CA LEU A 580 -6.45 12.73 32.11
C LEU A 580 -6.89 12.06 30.80
N ALA A 581 -7.45 12.80 29.85
CA ALA A 581 -7.81 12.26 28.54
C ALA A 581 -6.60 11.70 27.79
N LYS A 582 -5.46 12.39 27.82
CA LYS A 582 -4.20 11.92 27.22
C LYS A 582 -3.70 10.63 27.86
N LYS A 583 -3.68 10.57 29.20
CA LYS A 583 -3.25 9.36 29.93
C LYS A 583 -4.21 8.19 29.76
N LEU A 584 -5.50 8.47 29.64
CA LEU A 584 -6.49 7.46 29.29
C LEU A 584 -6.25 6.89 27.88
N ALA A 585 -5.89 7.73 26.90
CA ALA A 585 -5.57 7.27 25.54
C ALA A 585 -4.33 6.37 25.53
N GLU A 586 -3.26 6.78 26.23
CA GLU A 586 -2.05 5.98 26.42
C GLU A 586 -2.38 4.62 27.09
N PHE A 587 -3.23 4.63 28.12
CA PHE A 587 -3.59 3.40 28.85
C PHE A 587 -4.51 2.47 28.05
N MET A 588 -5.55 2.99 27.40
CA MET A 588 -6.56 2.18 26.70
C MET A 588 -6.09 1.74 25.32
N PHE A 589 -5.50 2.65 24.55
CA PHE A 589 -5.16 2.42 23.14
C PHE A 589 -3.66 2.32 22.89
N GLY A 590 -2.83 2.47 23.94
CA GLY A 590 -1.38 2.24 23.87
C GLY A 590 -0.57 3.40 23.27
N SER A 591 -1.23 4.47 22.80
CA SER A 591 -0.59 5.65 22.24
C SER A 591 -1.33 6.92 22.64
N ALA A 592 -0.58 8.00 22.89
CA ALA A 592 -1.12 9.33 23.09
C ALA A 592 -1.78 9.88 21.82
N ASP A 593 -1.38 9.40 20.64
CA ASP A 593 -1.91 9.87 19.35
C ASP A 593 -3.31 9.31 19.05
N ALA A 594 -3.81 8.40 19.90
CA ALA A 594 -5.21 7.99 19.87
C ALA A 594 -6.15 9.08 20.42
N LEU A 595 -5.61 10.19 20.96
CA LEU A 595 -6.39 11.36 21.37
C LEU A 595 -6.65 12.28 20.16
N ILE A 596 -7.90 12.27 19.67
CA ILE A 596 -8.39 13.21 18.67
C ILE A 596 -8.91 14.45 19.41
N ARG A 597 -8.10 15.51 19.45
CA ARG A 597 -8.50 16.79 20.05
C ARG A 597 -9.15 17.70 19.02
N VAL A 598 -10.30 18.28 19.39
CA VAL A 598 -11.05 19.24 18.59
C VAL A 598 -11.44 20.41 19.49
N ASP A 599 -11.02 21.64 19.12
CA ASP A 599 -11.36 22.86 19.85
C ASP A 599 -12.70 23.40 19.38
N MET A 600 -13.68 23.45 20.29
CA MET A 600 -15.04 23.88 19.96
C MET A 600 -15.17 25.39 19.73
N SER A 601 -14.14 26.17 20.08
CA SER A 601 -14.08 27.60 19.77
C SER A 601 -14.06 27.87 18.27
N GLU A 602 -13.48 26.96 17.48
CA GLU A 602 -13.45 27.06 16.01
C GLU A 602 -14.85 26.85 15.37
N TYR A 603 -15.78 26.23 16.11
CA TYR A 603 -17.11 25.84 15.61
C TYR A 603 -18.23 26.68 16.23
N THR A 604 -17.94 27.93 16.56
CA THR A 604 -18.92 28.90 17.07
C THR A 604 -19.99 29.25 16.01
N GLU A 605 -19.60 29.23 14.73
CA GLU A 605 -20.47 29.58 13.60
C GLU A 605 -21.05 28.32 12.93
N SER A 606 -22.28 28.43 12.43
CA SER A 606 -23.01 27.29 11.85
C SER A 606 -22.34 26.68 10.62
N PHE A 607 -21.61 27.47 9.82
CA PHE A 607 -20.93 26.98 8.63
C PHE A 607 -19.61 26.24 8.93
N ASN A 608 -18.94 26.52 10.06
CA ASN A 608 -17.73 25.78 10.44
C ASN A 608 -18.05 24.34 10.83
N VAL A 609 -19.30 24.04 11.21
CA VAL A 609 -19.75 22.69 11.54
C VAL A 609 -19.58 21.72 10.36
N SER A 610 -19.69 22.19 9.11
CA SER A 610 -19.44 21.34 7.94
C SER A 610 -17.98 20.89 7.86
N ARG A 611 -17.02 21.61 8.47
CA ARG A 611 -15.62 21.15 8.52
C ARG A 611 -15.43 19.92 9.43
N LEU A 612 -16.31 19.69 10.41
CA LEU A 612 -16.24 18.50 11.27
C LEU A 612 -16.62 17.23 10.50
N ILE A 613 -17.68 17.32 9.71
CA ILE A 613 -18.30 16.19 9.04
C ILE A 613 -18.02 16.09 7.55
N GLY A 614 -17.47 17.12 6.91
CA GLY A 614 -17.30 17.22 5.46
C GLY A 614 -18.34 18.16 4.83
N ALA A 615 -17.92 18.91 3.80
CA ALA A 615 -18.86 19.74 3.05
C ALA A 615 -19.80 18.84 2.22
N PRO A 616 -21.08 19.20 2.06
CA PRO A 616 -21.99 18.45 1.20
C PRO A 616 -21.63 18.62 -0.30
N PRO A 617 -22.12 17.73 -1.18
CA PRO A 617 -21.87 17.81 -2.63
C PRO A 617 -22.20 19.20 -3.20
N GLY A 618 -21.23 19.78 -3.92
CA GLY A 618 -21.39 21.09 -4.58
C GLY A 618 -20.81 22.28 -3.82
N TYR A 619 -20.20 22.09 -2.64
CA TYR A 619 -19.49 23.12 -1.88
C TYR A 619 -17.96 22.94 -1.96
N VAL A 620 -17.21 24.04 -1.82
CA VAL A 620 -15.73 24.00 -1.79
C VAL A 620 -15.27 23.16 -0.60
N GLY A 621 -14.39 22.18 -0.84
CA GLY A 621 -13.94 21.22 0.17
C GLY A 621 -14.75 19.94 0.24
N TYR A 622 -15.63 19.66 -0.73
CA TYR A 622 -16.39 18.39 -0.82
C TYR A 622 -15.48 17.14 -0.85
N GLU A 623 -14.32 17.22 -1.49
CA GLU A 623 -13.37 16.10 -1.55
C GLU A 623 -12.50 15.97 -0.29
N GLU A 624 -12.41 17.04 0.51
CA GLU A 624 -11.73 17.03 1.81
C GLU A 624 -12.73 16.55 2.87
N GLY A 625 -12.74 15.23 3.13
CA GLY A 625 -13.60 14.63 4.16
C GLY A 625 -13.48 15.32 5.54
N GLY A 626 -14.47 15.12 6.41
CA GLY A 626 -14.57 15.90 7.65
C GLY A 626 -13.39 15.70 8.62
N GLN A 627 -13.00 16.76 9.33
CA GLN A 627 -11.87 16.74 10.26
C GLN A 627 -12.05 15.75 11.41
N LEU A 628 -13.29 15.53 11.87
CA LEU A 628 -13.61 14.55 12.90
C LEU A 628 -13.88 13.18 12.28
N THR A 629 -14.73 13.13 11.26
CA THR A 629 -15.17 11.89 10.61
C THR A 629 -13.99 11.13 9.98
N GLU A 630 -13.06 11.79 9.29
CA GLU A 630 -11.88 11.13 8.72
C GLU A 630 -10.91 10.62 9.78
N ARG A 631 -10.68 11.40 10.85
CA ARG A 631 -9.76 10.97 11.93
C ARG A 631 -10.30 9.75 12.67
N VAL A 632 -11.60 9.73 12.94
CA VAL A 632 -12.27 8.58 13.58
C VAL A 632 -12.35 7.39 12.62
N ARG A 633 -12.61 7.62 11.33
CA ARG A 633 -12.59 6.54 10.32
C ARG A 633 -11.22 5.85 10.23
N ARG A 634 -10.14 6.64 10.22
CA ARG A 634 -8.76 6.12 10.20
C ARG A 634 -8.34 5.48 11.52
N ARG A 635 -8.91 5.94 12.64
CA ARG A 635 -8.63 5.41 13.99
C ARG A 635 -9.93 5.25 14.80
N PRO A 636 -10.69 4.16 14.58
CA PRO A 636 -11.96 3.93 15.26
C PRO A 636 -11.82 3.75 16.78
N TYR A 637 -10.63 3.34 17.23
CA TYR A 637 -10.27 3.18 18.63
C TYR A 637 -9.51 4.43 19.10
N SER A 638 -10.26 5.43 19.51
CA SER A 638 -9.72 6.74 19.86
C SER A 638 -10.50 7.41 20.98
N ILE A 639 -9.87 8.39 21.61
CA ILE A 639 -10.54 9.31 22.52
C ILE A 639 -10.82 10.59 21.76
N VAL A 640 -12.09 10.93 21.60
CA VAL A 640 -12.52 12.18 20.98
C VAL A 640 -12.67 13.23 22.10
N LEU A 641 -11.76 14.18 22.15
CA LEU A 641 -11.77 15.28 23.11
C LEU A 641 -12.32 16.56 22.46
N LEU A 642 -13.51 16.96 22.88
CA LEU A 642 -14.18 18.19 22.48
C LEU A 642 -13.93 19.26 23.57
N ASP A 643 -12.97 20.14 23.32
CA ASP A 643 -12.52 21.14 24.30
C ASP A 643 -13.43 22.38 24.25
N GLU A 644 -13.83 22.92 25.41
CA GLU A 644 -14.68 24.12 25.54
C GLU A 644 -16.04 24.01 24.81
N ILE A 645 -16.74 22.89 25.00
CA ILE A 645 -18.00 22.57 24.29
C ILE A 645 -19.09 23.63 24.42
N GLU A 646 -19.05 24.47 25.47
CA GLU A 646 -19.94 25.60 25.61
C GLU A 646 -19.84 26.68 24.51
N LYS A 647 -18.74 26.72 23.76
CA LYS A 647 -18.51 27.69 22.69
C LYS A 647 -19.08 27.26 21.35
N ALA A 648 -19.39 25.96 21.20
CA ALA A 648 -19.89 25.39 19.96
C ALA A 648 -21.26 25.96 19.57
N HIS A 649 -21.51 26.01 18.27
CA HIS A 649 -22.83 26.27 17.71
C HIS A 649 -23.82 25.14 18.06
N GLY A 650 -25.11 25.47 18.14
CA GLY A 650 -26.21 24.55 18.40
C GLY A 650 -26.19 23.26 17.57
N ASN A 651 -25.85 23.39 16.29
CA ASN A 651 -25.81 22.27 15.33
C ASN A 651 -24.80 21.18 15.69
N VAL A 652 -23.72 21.52 16.41
CA VAL A 652 -22.73 20.53 16.86
C VAL A 652 -23.38 19.54 17.83
N PHE A 653 -24.25 20.01 18.73
CA PHE A 653 -24.95 19.14 19.68
C PHE A 653 -25.87 18.14 18.99
N ASN A 654 -26.52 18.53 17.89
CA ASN A 654 -27.38 17.61 17.12
C ASN A 654 -26.57 16.47 16.49
N LEU A 655 -25.37 16.78 15.97
CA LEU A 655 -24.46 15.76 15.46
C LEU A 655 -23.97 14.84 16.58
N LEU A 656 -23.65 15.40 17.74
CA LEU A 656 -23.21 14.61 18.89
C LEU A 656 -24.33 13.71 19.44
N LEU A 657 -25.59 14.15 19.42
CA LEU A 657 -26.73 13.30 19.81
C LEU A 657 -26.79 12.05 18.94
N GLN A 658 -26.60 12.17 17.62
CA GLN A 658 -26.56 11.02 16.71
C GLN A 658 -25.42 10.06 17.09
N VAL A 659 -24.23 10.60 17.37
CA VAL A 659 -23.06 9.79 17.79
C VAL A 659 -23.32 9.09 19.13
N LEU A 660 -23.93 9.78 20.09
CA LEU A 660 -24.19 9.24 21.42
C LEU A 660 -25.27 8.16 21.42
N ASP A 661 -26.24 8.24 20.49
CA ASP A 661 -27.39 7.33 20.42
C ASP A 661 -27.13 6.12 19.52
N GLU A 662 -26.58 6.34 18.33
CA GLU A 662 -26.40 5.30 17.30
C GLU A 662 -24.95 4.82 17.19
N GLY A 663 -24.02 5.49 17.87
CA GLY A 663 -22.59 5.18 17.78
C GLY A 663 -22.05 5.36 16.37
N ARG A 664 -22.75 6.11 15.52
CA ARG A 664 -22.43 6.31 14.11
C ARG A 664 -22.69 7.75 13.71
N LEU A 665 -21.89 8.24 12.77
CA LEU A 665 -22.08 9.55 12.16
C LEU A 665 -22.01 9.41 10.65
N THR A 666 -22.89 10.11 9.95
CA THR A 666 -22.83 10.18 8.48
C THR A 666 -22.02 11.41 8.08
N ASP A 667 -20.95 11.20 7.32
CA ASP A 667 -20.11 12.26 6.74
C ASP A 667 -20.89 13.01 5.63
N GLY A 668 -20.43 14.20 5.23
CA GLY A 668 -20.99 14.97 4.10
C GLY A 668 -21.04 14.19 2.78
N ASN A 669 -20.21 13.16 2.63
CA ASN A 669 -20.20 12.23 1.49
C ASN A 669 -21.19 11.06 1.61
N GLY A 670 -22.02 11.01 2.65
CA GLY A 670 -22.97 9.90 2.87
C GLY A 670 -22.34 8.61 3.41
N ARG A 671 -21.05 8.64 3.79
CA ARG A 671 -20.34 7.50 4.37
C ARG A 671 -20.64 7.40 5.87
N PHE A 672 -20.84 6.19 6.37
CA PHE A 672 -20.99 5.94 7.81
C PHE A 672 -19.63 5.82 8.49
N VAL A 673 -19.44 6.57 9.58
CA VAL A 673 -18.27 6.51 10.47
C VAL A 673 -18.68 5.91 11.80
N ASP A 674 -17.91 4.93 12.28
CA ASP A 674 -18.19 4.19 13.49
C ASP A 674 -17.51 4.81 14.72
N PHE A 675 -18.31 5.20 15.72
CA PHE A 675 -17.89 5.75 17.00
C PHE A 675 -18.08 4.76 18.16
N ARG A 676 -18.59 3.55 17.93
CA ARG A 676 -18.84 2.56 19.00
C ARG A 676 -17.58 2.18 19.78
N ASN A 677 -16.41 2.28 19.15
CA ASN A 677 -15.11 2.01 19.77
C ASN A 677 -14.39 3.27 20.30
N THR A 678 -15.09 4.41 20.40
CA THR A 678 -14.53 5.67 20.87
C THR A 678 -14.94 5.98 22.32
N VAL A 679 -14.10 6.76 23.00
CA VAL A 679 -14.48 7.43 24.26
C VAL A 679 -14.62 8.92 23.96
N ILE A 680 -15.80 9.48 24.19
CA ILE A 680 -16.11 10.88 23.93
C ILE A 680 -15.97 11.65 25.23
N ILE A 681 -15.06 12.61 25.25
CA ILE A 681 -14.80 13.48 26.40
C ILE A 681 -15.08 14.90 25.96
N MET A 682 -15.97 15.58 26.66
CA MET A 682 -16.24 17.00 26.48
C MET A 682 -15.69 17.76 27.68
N THR A 683 -14.99 18.86 27.46
CA THR A 683 -14.57 19.74 28.56
C THR A 683 -15.48 20.96 28.59
N SER A 684 -15.86 21.39 29.79
CA SER A 684 -16.55 22.67 29.97
C SER A 684 -16.08 23.40 31.21
N ASN A 685 -15.97 24.72 31.10
CA ASN A 685 -15.68 25.60 32.23
C ASN A 685 -16.96 26.13 32.90
N ALA A 686 -18.14 25.63 32.48
CA ALA A 686 -19.43 25.96 33.06
C ALA A 686 -19.47 25.75 34.59
N GLY A 687 -20.07 26.69 35.31
CA GLY A 687 -20.24 26.62 36.78
C GLY A 687 -19.01 26.99 37.62
N THR A 688 -17.83 27.16 37.02
CA THR A 688 -16.58 27.43 37.77
C THR A 688 -16.53 28.80 38.43
N ARG A 689 -17.07 29.84 37.79
CA ARG A 689 -17.15 31.21 38.36
C ARG A 689 -18.11 31.27 39.54
N GLN A 690 -19.29 30.65 39.40
CA GLN A 690 -20.32 30.64 40.44
C GLN A 690 -19.88 29.83 41.67
N LEU A 691 -19.06 28.78 41.47
CA LEU A 691 -18.42 28.07 42.58
C LEU A 691 -17.39 28.94 43.32
N LYS A 692 -16.64 29.81 42.61
CA LYS A 692 -15.66 30.72 43.22
C LYS A 692 -16.33 31.78 44.10
N ASP A 693 -17.44 32.34 43.62
CA ASP A 693 -18.19 33.36 44.36
C ASP A 693 -18.83 32.79 45.63
N PHE A 694 -19.13 31.49 45.66
CA PHE A 694 -19.62 30.80 46.87
C PHE A 694 -18.51 30.58 47.91
N GLY A 695 -17.29 30.22 47.48
CA GLY A 695 -16.15 30.04 48.39
C GLY A 695 -15.63 31.33 49.03
N ARG A 696 -16.05 32.49 48.51
CA ARG A 696 -15.83 33.82 49.10
C ARG A 696 -17.18 34.42 49.50
N GLY A 697 -17.71 33.98 50.63
CA GLY A 697 -18.91 34.58 51.22
C GLY A 697 -18.83 36.11 51.27
N VAL A 698 -19.95 36.78 50.99
CA VAL A 698 -20.11 38.23 51.15
C VAL A 698 -20.05 38.54 52.66
N GLY A 699 -18.87 38.94 53.13
CA GLY A 699 -18.64 39.44 54.49
C GLY A 699 -17.74 38.55 55.35
N PHE A 700 -16.68 39.17 55.88
CA PHE A 700 -15.72 38.68 56.88
C PHE A 700 -14.71 37.59 56.44
N ASN A 701 -13.46 38.03 56.22
CA ASN A 701 -12.27 37.19 56.19
C ASN A 701 -12.13 36.41 57.52
N THR A 702 -12.22 35.08 57.46
CA THR A 702 -11.56 34.20 58.42
C THR A 702 -10.75 33.16 57.65
N SER A 703 -9.44 33.39 57.64
CA SER A 703 -8.41 32.63 56.92
C SER A 703 -8.11 31.26 57.54
N SER A 704 -9.03 30.65 58.28
CA SER A 704 -8.71 29.55 59.19
C SER A 704 -9.81 28.50 59.35
N SER A 705 -10.52 28.14 58.28
CA SER A 705 -11.42 26.97 58.26
C SER A 705 -11.51 26.30 56.89
N ALA A 706 -10.37 26.10 56.22
CA ALA A 706 -10.29 25.40 54.93
C ALA A 706 -10.40 23.86 55.03
N LEU A 707 -10.72 23.28 56.21
CA LEU A 707 -10.53 21.84 56.47
C LEU A 707 -11.79 20.99 56.69
N MET A 708 -13.01 21.54 56.63
CA MET A 708 -14.23 20.70 56.64
C MET A 708 -15.33 21.37 55.81
N LEU A 709 -15.39 21.08 54.50
CA LEU A 709 -16.60 21.32 53.71
C LEU A 709 -17.66 20.30 54.18
N ASN A 710 -18.75 20.79 54.80
CA ASN A 710 -19.86 19.93 55.23
C ASN A 710 -20.51 19.25 54.00
N GLU A 711 -21.16 18.09 54.18
CA GLU A 711 -21.89 17.42 53.09
C GLU A 711 -22.96 18.32 52.45
N GLN A 712 -23.54 19.24 53.24
CA GLN A 712 -24.48 20.25 52.75
C GLN A 712 -23.82 21.26 51.80
N ASP A 713 -22.58 21.68 52.04
CA ASP A 713 -21.87 22.62 51.16
C ASP A 713 -21.52 21.97 49.82
N LYS A 714 -21.20 20.67 49.83
CA LYS A 714 -20.96 19.89 48.60
C LYS A 714 -22.23 19.69 47.79
N GLU A 715 -23.36 19.46 48.45
CA GLU A 715 -24.66 19.29 47.81
C GLU A 715 -25.16 20.60 47.18
N HIS A 716 -24.97 21.73 47.88
CA HIS A 716 -25.22 23.06 47.32
C HIS A 716 -24.29 23.40 46.15
N ALA A 717 -23.00 23.07 46.23
CA ALA A 717 -22.06 23.24 45.11
C ALA A 717 -22.49 22.42 43.88
N ARG A 718 -22.97 21.19 44.07
CA ARG A 718 -23.54 20.36 43.00
C ARG A 718 -24.78 20.98 42.37
N GLN A 719 -25.70 21.52 43.17
CA GLN A 719 -26.91 22.18 42.67
C GLN A 719 -26.57 23.41 41.84
N ILE A 720 -25.57 24.20 42.24
CA ILE A 720 -25.08 25.35 41.47
C ILE A 720 -24.53 24.90 40.11
N VAL A 721 -23.69 23.86 40.10
CA VAL A 721 -23.15 23.30 38.85
C VAL A 721 -24.26 22.76 37.97
N GLN A 722 -25.20 22.00 38.51
CA GLN A 722 -26.32 21.44 37.75
C GLN A 722 -27.20 22.53 37.15
N LYS A 723 -27.48 23.61 37.89
CA LYS A 723 -28.24 24.77 37.40
C LYS A 723 -27.48 25.53 36.31
N ALA A 724 -26.15 25.62 36.41
CA ALA A 724 -25.31 26.22 35.38
C ALA A 724 -25.34 25.39 34.08
N LEU A 725 -25.24 24.07 34.19
CA LEU A 725 -25.30 23.15 33.05
C LEU A 725 -26.66 23.16 32.38
N SER A 726 -27.76 23.12 33.14
CA SER A 726 -29.12 23.14 32.57
C SER A 726 -29.46 24.44 31.86
N LYS A 727 -28.73 25.54 32.14
CA LYS A 727 -28.88 26.80 31.43
C LYS A 727 -28.16 26.79 30.08
N GLN A 728 -27.10 25.99 29.97
CA GLN A 728 -26.18 26.00 28.84
C GLN A 728 -26.40 24.84 27.87
N PHE A 729 -26.85 23.70 28.38
CA PHE A 729 -27.10 22.47 27.62
C PHE A 729 -28.54 22.01 27.80
N SER A 730 -29.12 21.42 26.75
CA SER A 730 -30.46 20.85 26.82
C SER A 730 -30.47 19.62 27.75
N PRO A 731 -31.58 19.37 28.47
CA PRO A 731 -31.72 18.15 29.27
C PRO A 731 -31.55 16.87 28.45
N GLU A 732 -32.00 16.90 27.19
CA GLU A 732 -31.83 15.79 26.24
C GLU A 732 -30.37 15.41 26.08
N PHE A 733 -29.49 16.38 25.84
CA PHE A 733 -28.05 16.15 25.69
C PHE A 733 -27.41 15.62 26.97
N LEU A 734 -27.74 16.20 28.13
CA LEU A 734 -27.18 15.78 29.42
C LEU A 734 -27.57 14.35 29.79
N ASN A 735 -28.77 13.91 29.42
CA ASN A 735 -29.26 12.56 29.68
C ASN A 735 -28.60 11.47 28.81
N ARG A 736 -27.91 11.85 27.72
CA ARG A 736 -27.16 10.91 26.87
C ARG A 736 -25.72 10.68 27.36
N LEU A 737 -25.25 11.48 28.31
CA LEU A 737 -23.93 11.31 28.92
C LEU A 737 -23.96 10.15 29.91
N ASP A 738 -22.88 9.35 29.94
CA ASP A 738 -22.74 8.28 30.93
C ASP A 738 -22.53 8.84 32.34
N GLU A 739 -21.68 9.87 32.46
CA GLU A 739 -21.34 10.51 33.71
C GLU A 739 -20.86 11.96 33.51
N ILE A 740 -21.18 12.81 34.48
CA ILE A 740 -20.64 14.17 34.59
C ILE A 740 -19.55 14.17 35.67
N ILE A 741 -18.32 14.43 35.25
CA ILE A 741 -17.11 14.33 36.06
C ILE A 741 -16.64 15.73 36.47
N THR A 742 -16.61 15.98 37.77
CA THR A 742 -16.16 17.25 38.37
C THR A 742 -14.71 17.12 38.84
N PHE A 743 -13.86 18.04 38.40
CA PHE A 743 -12.46 18.15 38.81
C PHE A 743 -12.33 19.16 39.94
N ASP A 744 -11.62 18.74 40.98
CA ASP A 744 -11.34 19.57 42.15
C ASP A 744 -10.22 20.57 41.85
N GLN A 745 -10.17 21.68 42.60
CA GLN A 745 -9.06 22.64 42.49
C GLN A 745 -7.78 22.02 43.06
N LEU A 746 -6.63 22.37 42.47
CA LEU A 746 -5.33 21.90 42.93
C LEU A 746 -4.91 22.68 44.17
N ASP A 747 -4.45 21.96 45.19
CA ASP A 747 -3.80 22.55 46.36
C ASP A 747 -2.28 22.62 46.15
N LEU A 748 -1.59 23.35 47.02
CA LEU A 748 -0.15 23.56 46.90
C LEU A 748 0.63 22.24 47.05
N ALA A 749 0.09 21.27 47.82
CA ALA A 749 0.65 19.93 47.94
C ALA A 749 0.56 19.13 46.63
N ALA A 750 -0.58 19.15 45.95
CA ALA A 750 -0.74 18.54 44.63
C ALA A 750 0.22 19.15 43.61
N ILE A 751 0.43 20.47 43.65
CA ILE A 751 1.32 21.16 42.71
C ILE A 751 2.78 20.72 42.89
N LYS A 752 3.24 20.54 44.13
CA LYS A 752 4.57 19.98 44.39
C LYS A 752 4.75 18.60 43.77
N GLN A 753 3.75 17.73 43.90
CA GLN A 753 3.79 16.41 43.26
C GLN A 753 3.75 16.52 41.72
N ILE A 754 3.01 17.48 41.16
CA ILE A 754 2.97 17.70 39.70
C ILE A 754 4.34 18.14 39.19
N ILE A 755 5.07 18.98 39.94
CA ILE A 755 6.45 19.35 39.63
C ILE A 755 7.33 18.08 39.53
N ASP A 756 7.22 17.16 40.49
CA ASP A 756 7.98 15.90 40.46
C ASP A 756 7.68 15.07 39.20
N VAL A 757 6.43 15.03 38.76
CA VAL A 757 6.04 14.32 37.53
C VAL A 757 6.60 14.99 36.28
N GLU A 758 6.53 16.32 36.17
CA GLU A 758 7.07 17.07 35.03
C GLU A 758 8.61 17.00 34.95
N LEU A 759 9.29 17.02 36.10
CA LEU A 759 10.75 16.97 36.16
C LEU A 759 11.35 15.60 35.75
N LYS A 760 10.59 14.51 35.78
CA LYS A 760 11.08 13.18 35.33
C LYS A 760 11.69 13.22 33.93
N GLY A 761 11.06 13.95 33.01
CA GLY A 761 11.56 14.10 31.64
C GLY A 761 12.85 14.93 31.56
N LEU A 762 12.97 15.95 32.41
CA LEU A 762 14.19 16.76 32.54
C LEU A 762 15.34 15.93 33.13
N TYR A 763 15.09 15.18 34.20
CA TYR A 763 16.08 14.29 34.83
C TYR A 763 16.64 13.27 33.84
N LYS A 764 15.79 12.69 33.00
CA LYS A 764 16.25 11.75 31.96
C LYS A 764 17.20 12.41 30.95
N ARG A 765 16.81 13.57 30.40
CA ARG A 765 17.62 14.31 29.42
C ARG A 765 18.98 14.73 30.00
N ILE A 766 19.00 15.13 31.25
CA ILE A 766 20.23 15.58 31.92
C ILE A 766 21.10 14.38 32.35
N GLY A 767 20.49 13.25 32.69
CA GLY A 767 21.20 11.99 32.90
C GLY A 767 21.91 11.49 31.63
N GLU A 768 21.29 11.65 30.45
CA GLU A 768 21.92 11.34 29.15
C GLU A 768 23.12 12.26 28.83
N LEU A 769 23.13 13.48 29.36
CA LEU A 769 24.27 14.40 29.31
C LEU A 769 25.36 14.10 30.35
N GLY A 770 25.12 13.13 31.24
CA GLY A 770 26.08 12.69 32.26
C GLY A 770 26.04 13.48 33.57
N PHE A 771 24.95 14.19 33.89
CA PHE A 771 24.78 14.91 35.15
C PHE A 771 23.59 14.38 35.95
N GLN A 772 23.61 14.57 37.27
CA GLN A 772 22.48 14.29 38.16
C GLN A 772 21.91 15.59 38.72
N ILE A 773 20.62 15.61 39.10
CA ILE A 773 19.97 16.78 39.68
C ILE A 773 19.21 16.38 40.93
N GLU A 774 19.38 17.15 41.99
CA GLU A 774 18.58 17.06 43.22
C GLU A 774 17.93 18.42 43.52
N LEU A 775 16.59 18.43 43.63
CA LEU A 775 15.82 19.62 44.01
C LEU A 775 15.40 19.51 45.48
N SER A 776 15.65 20.55 46.26
CA SER A 776 15.10 20.65 47.62
C SER A 776 13.60 20.97 47.63
N ASP A 777 12.92 20.58 48.72
CA ASP A 777 11.49 20.84 48.91
C ASP A 777 11.15 22.35 48.98
N GLU A 778 12.10 23.18 49.39
CA GLU A 778 11.98 24.63 49.41
C GLU A 778 12.07 25.24 48.00
N ALA A 779 12.96 24.72 47.15
CA ALA A 779 13.01 25.09 45.74
C ALA A 779 11.71 24.68 45.02
N LYS A 780 11.19 23.47 45.31
CA LYS A 780 9.88 23.03 44.79
C LYS A 780 8.75 23.93 45.26
N ALA A 781 8.75 24.34 46.53
CA ALA A 781 7.74 25.26 47.06
C ALA A 781 7.79 26.62 46.35
N PHE A 782 8.99 27.16 46.10
CA PHE A 782 9.17 28.41 45.37
C PHE A 782 8.62 28.33 43.94
N VAL A 783 8.96 27.26 43.20
CA VAL A 783 8.47 27.06 41.84
C VAL A 783 6.95 26.82 41.82
N ALA A 784 6.41 26.14 42.84
CA ALA A 784 4.96 25.97 43.00
C ALA A 784 4.26 27.31 43.24
N GLU A 785 4.80 28.19 44.09
CA GLU A 785 4.24 29.52 44.37
C GLU A 785 4.26 30.42 43.13
N LYS A 786 5.34 30.43 42.36
CA LYS A 786 5.45 31.23 41.13
C LYS A 786 4.69 30.62 39.95
N GLY A 787 4.52 29.30 39.95
CA GLY A 787 3.87 28.52 38.87
C GLY A 787 2.38 28.25 39.07
N TYR A 788 1.80 28.64 40.21
CA TYR A 788 0.39 28.42 40.52
C TYR A 788 -0.44 29.69 40.47
N ASP A 789 -1.55 29.63 39.73
CA ASP A 789 -2.59 30.65 39.77
C ASP A 789 -3.96 29.99 39.94
N VAL A 790 -4.76 30.46 40.89
CA VAL A 790 -6.14 29.97 41.13
C VAL A 790 -7.05 30.15 39.91
N GLN A 791 -6.74 31.08 38.99
CA GLN A 791 -7.45 31.31 37.73
C GLN A 791 -6.99 30.38 36.61
N PHE A 792 -5.68 30.08 36.51
CA PHE A 792 -5.10 29.34 35.39
C PHE A 792 -4.63 27.92 35.75
N GLY A 793 -4.80 27.50 37.00
CA GLY A 793 -4.36 26.22 37.53
C GLY A 793 -2.84 26.05 37.43
N ALA A 794 -2.40 24.84 37.09
CA ALA A 794 -0.98 24.51 36.89
C ALA A 794 -0.45 24.88 35.50
N ARG A 795 -1.20 25.62 34.65
CA ARG A 795 -0.73 26.00 33.29
C ARG A 795 0.59 26.80 33.30
N PRO A 796 0.80 27.78 34.21
CA PRO A 796 2.06 28.53 34.27
C PRO A 796 3.26 27.70 34.75
N LEU A 797 3.01 26.54 35.37
CA LEU A 797 4.03 25.73 36.03
C LEU A 797 5.16 25.31 35.10
N LYS A 798 4.83 24.91 33.87
CA LYS A 798 5.84 24.52 32.88
C LYS A 798 6.78 25.67 32.54
N ARG A 799 6.23 26.89 32.43
CA ARG A 799 7.02 28.10 32.21
C ARG A 799 7.86 28.45 33.44
N ALA A 800 7.33 28.27 34.64
CA ALA A 800 8.09 28.47 35.87
C ALA A 800 9.26 27.47 35.98
N ILE A 801 9.05 26.19 35.66
CA ILE A 801 10.12 25.19 35.60
C ILE A 801 11.16 25.60 34.55
N GLN A 802 10.75 26.02 33.36
CA GLN A 802 11.68 26.46 32.33
C GLN A 802 12.52 27.66 32.81
N SER A 803 11.86 28.74 33.24
CA SER A 803 12.53 29.99 33.61
C SER A 803 13.36 29.92 34.89
N TYR A 804 12.94 29.14 35.88
CA TYR A 804 13.64 29.08 37.16
C TYR A 804 14.54 27.87 37.31
N ILE A 805 14.32 26.76 36.59
CA ILE A 805 15.12 25.53 36.71
C ILE A 805 15.93 25.30 35.43
N GLU A 806 15.28 25.17 34.27
CA GLU A 806 15.99 24.80 33.02
C GLU A 806 16.97 25.88 32.57
N ASP A 807 16.59 27.15 32.61
CA ASP A 807 17.44 28.27 32.21
C ASP A 807 18.68 28.35 33.12
N GLY A 808 18.50 28.21 34.44
CA GLY A 808 19.62 28.23 35.40
C GLY A 808 20.57 27.03 35.27
N ILE A 809 20.04 25.83 34.99
CA ILE A 809 20.89 24.67 34.66
C ILE A 809 21.65 24.91 33.35
N SER A 810 20.98 25.48 32.35
CA SER A 810 21.58 25.73 31.03
C SER A 810 22.73 26.73 31.12
N GLU A 811 22.57 27.81 31.87
CA GLU A 811 23.65 28.77 32.14
C GLU A 811 24.84 28.11 32.83
N LEU A 812 24.58 27.23 33.81
CA LEU A 812 25.62 26.54 34.56
C LEU A 812 26.40 25.54 33.68
N ILE A 813 25.73 24.84 32.77
CA ILE A 813 26.35 23.96 31.77
C ILE A 813 27.17 24.75 30.75
N VAL A 814 26.64 25.88 30.25
CA VAL A 814 27.31 26.70 29.22
C VAL A 814 28.56 27.41 29.76
N ASN A 815 28.52 27.87 31.02
CA ASN A 815 29.65 28.55 31.64
C ASN A 815 30.84 27.61 31.93
N GLY A 816 30.65 26.29 31.82
CA GLY A 816 31.73 25.30 31.89
C GLY A 816 32.21 24.95 33.30
N ASP A 817 31.46 25.33 34.34
CA ASP A 817 31.83 25.16 35.75
C ASP A 817 31.52 23.76 36.32
N LEU A 818 31.20 22.77 35.46
CA LEU A 818 30.77 21.43 35.88
C LEU A 818 31.79 20.33 35.58
N PRO A 819 32.27 19.60 36.61
CA PRO A 819 32.99 18.35 36.39
C PRO A 819 32.06 17.26 35.81
N ALA A 820 32.60 16.38 34.97
CA ALA A 820 31.84 15.28 34.37
C ALA A 820 31.29 14.34 35.46
N GLY A 821 29.99 14.06 35.46
CA GLY A 821 29.34 13.26 36.50
C GLY A 821 28.86 14.05 37.73
N ALA A 822 28.94 15.38 37.72
CA ALA A 822 28.51 16.21 38.84
C ALA A 822 27.01 16.10 39.14
N THR A 823 26.67 16.25 40.42
CA THR A 823 25.29 16.40 40.89
C THR A 823 25.00 17.89 41.11
N ILE A 824 23.97 18.39 40.44
CA ILE A 824 23.48 19.77 40.52
C ILE A 824 22.43 19.84 41.62
N TYR A 825 22.74 20.55 42.69
CA TYR A 825 21.84 20.83 43.81
C TYR A 825 21.12 22.15 43.58
N ILE A 826 19.78 22.12 43.63
CA ILE A 826 18.94 23.30 43.42
C ILE A 826 18.22 23.66 44.71
N ASN A 827 18.54 24.83 45.26
CA ASN A 827 18.00 25.34 46.52
C ASN A 827 17.38 26.73 46.37
N LYS A 828 16.51 27.11 47.31
CA LYS A 828 15.96 28.47 47.40
C LYS A 828 16.93 29.36 48.15
N VAL A 829 17.19 30.56 47.65
CA VAL A 829 17.99 31.55 48.41
C VAL A 829 17.11 32.24 49.46
N ASP A 830 17.54 32.20 50.72
CA ASP A 830 16.83 32.85 51.82
C ASP A 830 16.66 34.37 51.57
N GLY A 831 15.41 34.83 51.56
CA GLY A 831 15.07 36.26 51.43
C GLY A 831 15.19 36.85 50.02
N LYS A 832 15.50 36.04 48.99
CA LYS A 832 15.50 36.46 47.58
C LYS A 832 14.56 35.61 46.73
N ASP A 833 14.07 36.20 45.65
CA ASP A 833 13.23 35.52 44.64
C ASP A 833 14.08 34.76 43.59
N GLU A 834 15.11 34.05 44.05
CA GLU A 834 16.11 33.38 43.19
C GLU A 834 16.41 31.96 43.71
N LEU A 835 16.73 31.06 42.78
CA LEU A 835 17.25 29.72 43.09
C LEU A 835 18.78 29.72 43.01
N SER A 836 19.44 29.01 43.94
CA SER A 836 20.87 28.72 43.86
C SER A 836 21.10 27.36 43.19
N PHE A 837 22.17 27.29 42.40
CA PHE A 837 22.59 26.08 41.69
C PHE A 837 24.02 25.75 42.09
N ASP A 838 24.18 24.70 42.89
CA ASP A 838 25.48 24.28 43.40
C ASP A 838 25.88 22.95 42.76
N ALA A 839 27.05 22.89 42.13
CA ALA A 839 27.60 21.65 41.60
C ALA A 839 28.50 20.98 42.63
N LYS A 840 28.23 19.71 42.93
CA LYS A 840 29.18 18.86 43.68
C LYS A 840 29.69 17.73 42.79
N SER A 841 31.01 17.57 42.76
CA SER A 841 31.61 16.30 42.35
C SER A 841 31.33 15.28 43.43
N ASN A 842 30.91 14.07 43.03
CA ASN A 842 31.08 12.90 43.90
C ASN A 842 32.57 12.62 44.11
#